data_AF-A0A804KFH1-F1
#
_entry.id   AF-A0A804KFH1-F1
#
_cell.length_a   1.000
_cell.length_b   1.000
_cell.length_c   1.000
_cell.angle_alpha   90.00
_cell.angle_beta   90.00
_cell.angle_gamma   90.00
#
_symmetry.space_group_name_H-M   'P 1'
#
loop_
_entity.id
_entity.type
_entity.pdbx_description
1 polymer ?
#
loop_
_entity_poly.entity_id
_entity_poly.type
_entity_poly.pdbx_seq_one_letter_code
_entity_poly.pdbx_strand_id
1 'polypeptide(L)'
;MASTSEIILPIGTQKHDPAWKHCLMVRSAGRTKLRCVYCMKQFLGGGIHRIKEHLARHKGNASCCPKVPLEVQVAMQQSLDGSAARRKKKLKPAEEVSRADPIQADGGDVDAGLHLIQLPEMVDTGAVQVEVKEEDVVTKLPERGRKKRARYTSPPLLPPPLSLQTAAPVSDVGKPFIGGTINKDQVCMAIGRFLYEAGVPLEAVNCASFQPMVDAIASAGPGLGMLSYHDFRGWILKRSVDELNNTLEQYKATWSRTGCSVLADEWTTTTGKTLINFMVYCPEGTMFLKSVDASHIVTSADTLYELLKHVVEGVGERNVVQVITSYSEIHVAAGSKLAETFPTLFWTPCASQCIEEILEDIGKLEAISEVIENAKAITGFIYSNAVVLNMTRKYTNGKDLILPCDSRSAMNFITLKSLISLKEDLTMMVTSGEWLDSPYSRKPGGLAVSELVCSPPFWSSCAAIVRITEPLLQVYKLVESDKKPAMGYIHVAMYQVKQAIRKELLKKADYMIYWEIIDWKWNRHPPSPLYAAAFFLNPRFFFSIQEDVCNEISSGVLDCIERLIPEANIQDKIQKELSLYKSSSGDFGRKMATRARNTLLPAEWWSTYGGACPNLMRLAIRILSQTCSARGCERVHLPFEQIHNHRMNYLEHQRLCDLIFVHYNLQLQQRKILRHKPFDPISVDNIDVVGDWIVEKNDLLSADADHSNWMTLNQPVATQLQSEYINDEETETFLAGIDDEVIQAAGKNVEDDGDIKEDDEVQEDTAFT
;
A
#
# COMPACT_ATOMS: atom_id res chain seq x y z
N MET A 1 57.59 -11.05 -48.10
CA MET A 1 56.80 -10.39 -47.03
C MET A 1 56.76 -11.34 -45.84
N ALA A 2 57.21 -10.91 -44.66
CA ALA A 2 57.34 -11.80 -43.51
C ALA A 2 55.99 -12.09 -42.85
N SER A 3 55.67 -13.37 -42.64
CA SER A 3 54.49 -13.79 -41.87
C SER A 3 54.70 -13.44 -40.40
N THR A 4 53.94 -12.46 -39.89
CA THR A 4 54.01 -12.01 -38.49
C THR A 4 53.25 -12.96 -37.58
N SER A 5 53.96 -13.99 -37.08
CA SER A 5 53.45 -14.98 -36.14
C SER A 5 52.78 -14.32 -34.92
N GLU A 6 51.47 -14.51 -34.75
CA GLU A 6 50.77 -14.13 -33.52
C GLU A 6 51.07 -15.13 -32.40
N ILE A 7 51.61 -14.67 -31.27
CA ILE A 7 51.89 -15.51 -30.11
C ILE A 7 50.78 -15.32 -29.07
N ILE A 8 50.08 -16.39 -28.72
CA ILE A 8 49.14 -16.40 -27.58
C ILE A 8 49.96 -16.53 -26.29
N LEU A 9 49.76 -15.60 -25.36
CA LEU A 9 50.44 -15.60 -24.07
C LEU A 9 49.54 -16.22 -22.99
N PRO A 10 50.08 -17.08 -22.09
CA PRO A 10 49.32 -17.60 -20.97
C PRO A 10 48.94 -16.48 -20.00
N ILE A 11 47.73 -16.55 -19.46
CA ILE A 11 47.23 -15.59 -18.47
C ILE A 11 47.64 -16.10 -17.08
N GLY A 12 48.55 -15.39 -16.42
CA GLY A 12 49.09 -15.78 -15.11
C GLY A 12 48.03 -15.89 -14.01
N THR A 13 48.26 -16.82 -13.06
CA THR A 13 47.31 -17.26 -12.02
C THR A 13 46.94 -16.19 -10.98
N GLN A 14 47.67 -15.08 -10.88
CA GLN A 14 47.39 -13.99 -9.94
C GLN A 14 46.31 -12.99 -10.42
N LYS A 15 45.56 -13.31 -11.48
CA LYS A 15 44.55 -12.41 -12.05
C LYS A 15 43.13 -12.81 -11.65
N HIS A 16 42.66 -12.23 -10.54
CA HIS A 16 41.36 -12.55 -9.93
C HIS A 16 40.11 -12.02 -10.66
N ASP A 17 40.25 -11.24 -11.74
CA ASP A 17 39.09 -10.69 -12.46
C ASP A 17 38.45 -11.76 -13.38
N PRO A 18 37.14 -12.06 -13.25
CA PRO A 18 36.50 -13.14 -13.99
C PRO A 18 36.54 -12.94 -15.52
N ALA A 19 36.64 -11.70 -16.00
CA ALA A 19 36.71 -11.41 -17.44
C ALA A 19 37.96 -12.03 -18.12
N TRP A 20 39.02 -12.36 -17.37
CA TRP A 20 40.21 -13.02 -17.94
C TRP A 20 39.90 -14.41 -18.50
N LYS A 21 38.87 -15.11 -18.01
CA LYS A 21 38.43 -16.42 -18.54
C LYS A 21 37.81 -16.35 -19.95
N HIS A 22 37.41 -15.15 -20.38
CA HIS A 22 36.73 -14.88 -21.66
C HIS A 22 37.62 -14.05 -22.62
N CYS A 23 38.87 -13.89 -22.19
CA CYS A 23 40.05 -13.27 -22.77
C CYS A 23 41.11 -14.16 -23.44
N LEU A 24 41.60 -13.87 -24.65
CA LEU A 24 42.95 -14.32 -25.04
C LEU A 24 43.91 -13.13 -25.05
N MET A 25 45.11 -13.32 -24.48
CA MET A 25 46.19 -12.34 -24.59
C MET A 25 47.07 -12.69 -25.79
N VAL A 26 47.19 -11.78 -26.75
CA VAL A 26 47.92 -12.01 -28.01
C VAL A 26 48.99 -10.95 -28.20
N ARG A 27 50.23 -11.37 -28.48
CA ARG A 27 51.34 -10.48 -28.79
C ARG A 27 51.62 -10.53 -30.29
N SER A 28 51.61 -9.37 -30.93
CA SER A 28 51.93 -9.20 -32.35
C SER A 28 52.61 -7.84 -32.56
N ALA A 29 53.67 -7.81 -33.36
CA ALA A 29 54.51 -6.63 -33.60
C ALA A 29 54.90 -5.87 -32.30
N GLY A 30 55.35 -6.61 -31.28
CA GLY A 30 55.80 -6.05 -30.00
C GLY A 30 54.71 -5.59 -29.03
N ARG A 31 53.45 -5.41 -29.48
CA ARG A 31 52.33 -4.93 -28.64
C ARG A 31 51.43 -6.08 -28.18
N THR A 32 51.04 -6.03 -26.91
CA THR A 32 50.08 -6.98 -26.30
C THR A 32 48.65 -6.48 -26.49
N LYS A 33 47.77 -7.34 -26.99
CA LYS A 33 46.34 -7.07 -27.22
C LYS A 33 45.49 -8.08 -26.46
N LEU A 34 44.25 -7.71 -26.13
CA LEU A 34 43.25 -8.66 -25.63
C LEU A 34 42.26 -8.99 -26.74
N ARG A 35 41.92 -10.26 -26.91
CA ARG A 35 40.97 -10.76 -27.92
C ARG A 35 39.79 -11.43 -27.22
N CYS A 36 38.58 -10.99 -27.50
CA CYS A 36 37.36 -11.64 -26.99
C CYS A 36 37.20 -13.03 -27.63
N VAL A 37 36.92 -14.07 -26.82
CA VAL A 37 36.77 -15.45 -27.33
C VAL A 37 35.51 -15.66 -28.17
N TYR A 38 34.47 -14.82 -28.00
CA TYR A 38 33.16 -15.01 -28.65
C TYR A 38 33.02 -14.32 -30.01
N CYS A 39 33.55 -13.10 -30.15
CA CYS A 39 33.47 -12.31 -31.38
C CYS A 39 34.83 -12.03 -32.02
N MET A 40 35.92 -12.55 -31.46
CA MET A 40 37.31 -12.40 -31.93
C MET A 40 37.81 -10.94 -32.04
N LYS A 41 37.04 -9.95 -31.54
CA LYS A 41 37.43 -8.54 -31.55
C LYS A 41 38.68 -8.31 -30.70
N GLN A 42 39.65 -7.59 -31.26
CA GLN A 42 40.90 -7.21 -30.60
C GLN A 42 40.77 -5.83 -29.94
N PHE A 43 41.31 -5.70 -28.73
CA PHE A 43 41.34 -4.48 -27.93
C PHE A 43 42.80 -4.00 -27.79
N LEU A 44 43.04 -2.78 -28.28
CA LEU A 44 44.32 -2.09 -28.24
C LEU A 44 44.39 -1.21 -26.99
N GLY A 45 44.91 -1.74 -25.89
CA GLY A 45 45.05 -1.03 -24.62
C GLY A 45 43.75 -0.81 -23.84
N GLY A 46 43.87 -0.38 -22.57
CA GLY A 46 42.75 -0.12 -21.66
C GLY A 46 42.37 -1.27 -20.71
N GLY A 47 43.24 -2.28 -20.56
CA GLY A 47 43.13 -3.30 -19.52
C GLY A 47 41.92 -4.24 -19.63
N ILE A 48 41.70 -5.04 -18.58
CA ILE A 48 40.62 -6.04 -18.54
C ILE A 48 39.23 -5.43 -18.42
N HIS A 49 39.11 -4.20 -17.89
CA HIS A 49 37.85 -3.49 -17.71
C HIS A 49 37.07 -3.35 -19.03
N ARG A 50 37.76 -3.01 -20.13
CA ARG A 50 37.12 -2.91 -21.46
C ARG A 50 36.59 -4.24 -22.00
N ILE A 51 37.23 -5.37 -21.66
CA ILE A 51 36.71 -6.70 -21.98
C ILE A 51 35.46 -6.97 -21.14
N LYS A 52 35.45 -6.58 -19.86
CA LYS A 52 34.29 -6.72 -18.97
C LYS A 52 33.09 -5.91 -19.48
N GLU A 53 33.26 -4.63 -19.82
CA GLU A 53 32.22 -3.78 -20.44
C GLU A 53 31.70 -4.39 -21.76
N HIS A 54 32.62 -4.83 -22.63
CA HIS A 54 32.30 -5.50 -23.89
C HIS A 54 31.42 -6.75 -23.72
N LEU A 55 31.73 -7.57 -22.72
CA LEU A 55 31.02 -8.81 -22.42
C LEU A 55 29.71 -8.58 -21.66
N ALA A 56 29.64 -7.59 -20.76
CA ALA A 56 28.40 -7.19 -20.07
C ALA A 56 27.36 -6.52 -21.00
N ARG A 57 27.79 -6.13 -22.22
CA ARG A 57 27.05 -5.25 -23.15
C ARG A 57 26.68 -3.89 -22.55
N HIS A 58 27.40 -3.45 -21.52
CA HIS A 58 27.22 -2.15 -20.89
C HIS A 58 27.64 -1.02 -21.85
N LYS A 59 26.77 -0.03 -22.11
CA LYS A 59 27.10 1.12 -22.97
C LYS A 59 28.20 1.95 -22.28
N GLY A 60 29.38 2.05 -22.90
CA GLY A 60 30.55 2.68 -22.31
C GLY A 60 31.76 2.72 -23.25
N ASN A 61 32.97 2.63 -22.71
CA ASN A 61 34.23 2.81 -23.44
C ASN A 61 34.63 1.64 -24.37
N ALA A 62 33.74 0.68 -24.60
CA ALA A 62 33.93 -0.48 -25.45
C ALA A 62 32.61 -0.83 -26.16
N SER A 63 32.70 -1.19 -27.45
CA SER A 63 31.55 -1.74 -28.20
C SER A 63 31.09 -3.08 -27.60
N CYS A 64 29.79 -3.35 -27.54
CA CYS A 64 29.23 -4.58 -26.97
C CYS A 64 29.54 -5.86 -27.80
N CYS A 65 29.54 -7.03 -27.17
CA CYS A 65 29.72 -8.32 -27.83
C CYS A 65 28.36 -8.88 -28.32
N PRO A 66 28.18 -9.15 -29.63
CA PRO A 66 26.93 -9.74 -30.13
C PRO A 66 26.82 -11.25 -29.82
N LYS A 67 27.94 -11.95 -29.58
CA LYS A 67 28.00 -13.42 -29.44
C LYS A 67 28.29 -13.93 -28.01
N VAL A 68 28.27 -13.05 -27.01
CA VAL A 68 28.48 -13.45 -25.61
C VAL A 68 27.25 -14.22 -25.08
N PRO A 69 27.42 -15.37 -24.39
CA PRO A 69 26.33 -16.07 -23.70
C PRO A 69 25.75 -15.22 -22.57
N LEU A 70 24.44 -15.37 -22.31
CA LEU A 70 23.72 -14.55 -21.33
C LEU A 70 24.29 -14.67 -19.90
N GLU A 71 24.65 -15.89 -19.48
CA GLU A 71 25.30 -16.15 -18.18
C GLU A 71 26.59 -15.33 -18.00
N VAL A 72 27.41 -15.29 -19.04
CA VAL A 72 28.68 -14.54 -19.05
C VAL A 72 28.40 -13.04 -19.07
N GLN A 73 27.36 -12.59 -19.78
CA GLN A 73 26.94 -11.18 -19.75
C GLN A 73 26.55 -10.75 -18.33
N VAL A 74 25.70 -11.51 -17.65
CA VAL A 74 25.22 -11.23 -16.28
C VAL A 74 26.38 -11.23 -15.28
N ALA A 75 27.26 -12.24 -15.34
CA ALA A 75 28.43 -12.32 -14.45
C ALA A 75 29.40 -11.13 -14.61
N MET A 76 29.57 -10.61 -15.84
CA MET A 76 30.41 -9.43 -16.08
C MET A 76 29.75 -8.14 -15.59
N GLN A 77 28.42 -8.02 -15.70
CA GLN A 77 27.66 -6.88 -15.18
C GLN A 77 27.76 -6.80 -13.64
N GLN A 78 27.44 -7.88 -12.93
CA GLN A 78 27.58 -7.98 -11.47
C GLN A 78 29.00 -7.63 -10.98
N SER A 79 30.03 -8.00 -11.76
CA SER A 79 31.43 -7.70 -11.46
C SER A 79 31.81 -6.21 -11.67
N LEU A 80 31.10 -5.47 -12.52
CA LEU A 80 31.21 -4.01 -12.62
C LEU A 80 30.54 -3.34 -11.41
N ASP A 81 29.32 -3.77 -11.07
CA ASP A 81 28.50 -3.17 -10.03
C ASP A 81 29.15 -3.28 -8.63
N GLY A 82 29.69 -4.46 -8.30
CA GLY A 82 30.47 -4.66 -7.06
C GLY A 82 31.75 -3.83 -6.97
N SER A 83 32.30 -3.42 -8.12
CA SER A 83 33.49 -2.53 -8.17
C SER A 83 33.10 -1.06 -7.92
N ALA A 84 31.93 -0.63 -8.39
CA ALA A 84 31.38 0.71 -8.12
C ALA A 84 31.03 0.90 -6.63
N ALA A 85 30.41 -0.10 -5.99
CA ALA A 85 30.10 -0.09 -4.56
C ALA A 85 31.36 0.08 -3.68
N ARG A 86 32.46 -0.61 -4.02
CA ARG A 86 33.74 -0.48 -3.30
C ARG A 86 34.40 0.89 -3.45
N ARG A 87 34.22 1.58 -4.59
CA ARG A 87 34.70 2.96 -4.77
C ARG A 87 33.94 3.95 -3.86
N LYS A 88 32.62 3.81 -3.73
CA LYS A 88 31.82 4.65 -2.80
C LYS A 88 32.24 4.48 -1.34
N LYS A 89 32.63 3.26 -0.92
CA LYS A 89 33.07 2.97 0.47
C LYS A 89 34.44 3.55 0.88
N LYS A 90 35.32 3.94 -0.07
CA LYS A 90 36.67 4.46 0.24
C LYS A 90 36.77 5.97 0.51
N LEU A 91 35.66 6.71 0.39
CA LEU A 91 35.62 8.18 0.45
C LEU A 91 35.09 8.74 1.79
N LYS A 92 35.02 7.94 2.87
CA LYS A 92 34.20 8.29 4.06
C LYS A 92 34.75 8.10 5.50
N PRO A 93 35.98 7.65 5.80
CA PRO A 93 36.48 7.68 7.18
C PRO A 93 37.73 8.56 7.36
N ALA A 94 37.54 9.79 7.84
CA ALA A 94 38.60 10.63 8.39
C ALA A 94 38.05 11.82 9.20
N GLU A 95 37.21 11.60 10.22
CA GLU A 95 37.01 12.58 11.30
C GLU A 95 36.42 11.94 12.59
N GLU A 96 36.78 12.55 13.71
CA GLU A 96 36.25 12.41 15.09
C GLU A 96 36.49 11.11 15.89
N VAL A 97 37.50 11.19 16.79
CA VAL A 97 37.61 10.43 18.05
C VAL A 97 38.04 11.37 19.17
N SER A 98 37.12 11.74 20.07
CA SER A 98 37.33 12.25 21.45
C SER A 98 35.98 12.72 22.00
N ARG A 99 35.55 12.50 23.24
CA ARG A 99 36.11 11.89 24.47
C ARG A 99 34.93 11.43 25.34
N ALA A 100 35.15 10.48 26.24
CA ALA A 100 34.27 10.23 27.39
C ALA A 100 34.91 10.80 28.68
N ASP A 101 34.10 11.11 29.70
CA ASP A 101 34.20 10.51 31.05
C ASP A 101 33.10 11.04 32.02
N PRO A 102 32.81 10.34 33.15
CA PRO A 102 31.50 10.41 33.84
C PRO A 102 31.53 10.92 35.30
N ILE A 103 30.36 11.16 35.92
CA ILE A 103 30.19 11.39 37.37
C ILE A 103 28.90 10.69 37.90
N GLN A 104 28.94 10.17 39.13
CA GLN A 104 27.85 9.53 39.89
C GLN A 104 27.36 10.39 41.08
N ALA A 105 26.07 10.27 41.44
CA ALA A 105 25.44 10.31 42.78
C ALA A 105 23.90 10.28 42.56
N ASP A 106 23.10 9.34 43.09
CA ASP A 106 22.67 9.15 44.50
C ASP A 106 21.98 10.41 45.09
N GLY A 107 20.75 10.40 45.60
CA GLY A 107 19.70 9.37 45.71
C GLY A 107 18.48 9.96 46.45
N GLY A 108 17.26 9.43 46.26
CA GLY A 108 16.05 9.94 46.95
C GLY A 108 14.74 9.47 46.32
N ASP A 109 13.97 8.66 47.07
CA ASP A 109 12.85 7.86 46.57
C ASP A 109 11.53 8.22 47.29
N VAL A 110 10.44 8.40 46.53
CA VAL A 110 9.02 8.16 46.92
C VAL A 110 8.09 8.42 45.71
N ASP A 111 7.54 7.37 45.08
CA ASP A 111 6.18 7.42 44.50
C ASP A 111 5.48 6.05 44.48
N ALA A 112 4.15 6.08 44.37
CA ALA A 112 3.25 4.93 44.47
C ALA A 112 3.24 4.04 43.22
N GLY A 113 3.00 2.75 43.43
CA GLY A 113 3.18 1.74 42.38
C GLY A 113 2.09 1.69 41.31
N LEU A 114 2.53 1.68 40.06
CA LEU A 114 1.84 1.07 38.91
C LEU A 114 2.80 0.07 38.26
N HIS A 115 2.33 -1.16 38.02
CA HIS A 115 3.15 -2.24 37.47
C HIS A 115 3.35 -2.07 35.97
N LEU A 116 4.54 -1.62 35.55
CA LEU A 116 5.02 -1.71 34.17
C LEU A 116 5.96 -2.91 34.01
N ILE A 117 5.77 -3.69 32.94
CA ILE A 117 6.77 -4.67 32.49
C ILE A 117 7.59 -4.02 31.38
N GLN A 118 8.83 -3.62 31.69
CA GLN A 118 9.79 -3.15 30.69
C GLN A 118 10.36 -4.33 29.89
N LEU A 119 10.53 -4.15 28.57
CA LEU A 119 11.39 -5.01 27.77
C LEU A 119 12.86 -4.69 28.07
N PRO A 120 13.74 -5.69 28.33
CA PRO A 120 15.17 -5.45 28.47
C PRO A 120 15.89 -5.36 27.11
N GLU A 121 16.78 -4.38 26.97
CA GLU A 121 17.80 -4.35 25.92
C GLU A 121 18.86 -5.45 26.16
N MET A 122 19.53 -5.90 25.08
CA MET A 122 20.60 -6.90 25.16
C MET A 122 21.98 -6.26 25.08
N VAL A 123 22.84 -6.50 26.08
CA VAL A 123 24.30 -6.52 25.88
C VAL A 123 24.96 -7.73 26.56
N ASP A 124 25.48 -8.59 25.70
CA ASP A 124 26.57 -9.57 25.81
C ASP A 124 27.38 -9.69 27.13
N THR A 125 27.58 -10.93 27.60
CA THR A 125 28.94 -11.42 27.94
C THR A 125 29.03 -12.95 28.08
N GLY A 126 30.03 -13.53 27.41
CA GLY A 126 31.07 -14.36 28.06
C GLY A 126 30.72 -15.77 28.56
N ALA A 127 31.23 -16.79 27.85
CA ALA A 127 31.19 -18.20 28.27
C ALA A 127 32.15 -18.54 29.42
N VAL A 128 31.75 -19.49 30.30
CA VAL A 128 32.64 -20.49 30.94
C VAL A 128 31.87 -21.81 31.14
N GLN A 129 32.56 -22.94 30.93
CA GLN A 129 32.08 -24.31 31.16
C GLN A 129 32.25 -24.72 32.63
N VAL A 130 31.34 -25.52 33.19
CA VAL A 130 31.65 -26.41 34.33
C VAL A 130 30.95 -27.76 34.16
N GLU A 131 31.64 -28.82 34.59
CA GLU A 131 31.37 -30.24 34.31
C GLU A 131 30.26 -30.87 35.18
N VAL A 132 29.76 -32.01 34.71
CA VAL A 132 28.90 -32.93 35.45
C VAL A 132 29.71 -33.68 36.52
N LYS A 133 29.12 -33.88 37.70
CA LYS A 133 29.48 -34.98 38.60
C LYS A 133 28.25 -35.72 39.07
N GLU A 134 28.24 -37.02 38.81
CA GLU A 134 27.37 -38.00 39.47
C GLU A 134 27.91 -38.30 40.87
N GLU A 135 27.04 -38.65 41.82
CA GLU A 135 27.16 -39.90 42.60
C GLU A 135 25.88 -40.23 43.38
N ASP A 136 25.64 -41.54 43.55
CA ASP A 136 24.41 -42.14 44.09
C ASP A 136 24.30 -42.08 45.63
N VAL A 137 23.06 -42.07 46.15
CA VAL A 137 22.74 -42.72 47.43
C VAL A 137 21.46 -43.57 47.30
N VAL A 138 21.60 -44.87 47.56
CA VAL A 138 20.53 -45.87 47.51
C VAL A 138 19.97 -46.15 48.91
N THR A 139 18.64 -46.20 49.07
CA THR A 139 18.02 -47.09 50.09
C THR A 139 16.66 -47.66 49.67
N LYS A 140 16.41 -48.92 50.09
CA LYS A 140 15.26 -49.80 49.83
C LYS A 140 14.55 -50.10 51.17
N LEU A 141 13.30 -50.57 51.32
CA LEU A 141 12.22 -51.20 50.49
C LEU A 141 10.87 -50.75 51.17
N PRO A 142 9.67 -51.40 51.13
CA PRO A 142 9.25 -52.66 50.53
C PRO A 142 7.98 -52.67 49.65
N GLU A 143 7.83 -53.75 48.87
CA GLU A 143 6.62 -54.15 48.13
C GLU A 143 5.61 -54.93 48.99
N ARG A 144 4.31 -54.92 48.63
CA ARG A 144 3.55 -56.09 48.08
C ARG A 144 2.01 -55.92 48.12
N GLY A 145 1.34 -56.26 47.01
CA GLY A 145 -0.11 -56.48 46.93
C GLY A 145 -0.53 -57.02 45.56
N ARG A 146 -1.43 -58.03 45.49
CA ARG A 146 -1.71 -58.81 44.25
C ARG A 146 -3.20 -58.85 43.85
N LYS A 147 -3.47 -58.67 42.54
CA LYS A 147 -4.54 -59.28 41.69
C LYS A 147 -6.03 -59.09 42.06
N LYS A 148 -6.86 -58.70 41.05
CA LYS A 148 -7.91 -59.56 40.43
C LYS A 148 -8.62 -58.92 39.20
N ARG A 149 -9.40 -59.73 38.47
CA ARG A 149 -10.11 -59.47 37.18
C ARG A 149 -11.63 -59.26 37.36
N ALA A 150 -12.25 -58.49 36.47
CA ALA A 150 -13.59 -58.71 35.85
C ALA A 150 -13.60 -57.86 34.54
N ARG A 151 -13.84 -58.33 33.30
CA ARG A 151 -14.97 -59.03 32.66
C ARG A 151 -16.34 -58.38 32.88
N TYR A 152 -16.85 -57.71 31.83
CA TYR A 152 -18.25 -57.80 31.37
C TYR A 152 -18.31 -57.67 29.84
N THR A 153 -19.41 -58.10 29.23
CA THR A 153 -19.56 -58.40 27.79
C THR A 153 -20.60 -57.53 27.09
N SER A 154 -20.38 -57.28 25.79
CA SER A 154 -21.27 -56.67 24.77
C SER A 154 -22.50 -57.57 24.44
N PRO A 155 -23.37 -57.34 23.42
CA PRO A 155 -23.35 -56.42 22.24
C PRO A 155 -24.78 -55.82 21.94
N PRO A 156 -25.23 -55.48 20.70
CA PRO A 156 -24.59 -55.24 19.37
C PRO A 156 -25.02 -53.86 18.78
N LEU A 157 -25.15 -53.52 17.48
CA LEU A 157 -24.91 -54.12 16.13
C LEU A 157 -24.70 -52.94 15.13
N LEU A 158 -23.81 -53.07 14.12
CA LEU A 158 -23.89 -52.47 12.76
C LEU A 158 -22.76 -53.06 11.87
N PRO A 159 -22.92 -53.21 10.53
CA PRO A 159 -22.05 -54.02 9.67
C PRO A 159 -20.84 -53.26 9.05
N PRO A 160 -19.86 -53.98 8.45
CA PRO A 160 -18.55 -53.42 8.09
C PRO A 160 -18.37 -53.06 6.60
N PRO A 161 -17.39 -52.20 6.25
CA PRO A 161 -16.80 -52.17 4.93
C PRO A 161 -15.65 -53.19 4.79
N LEU A 162 -15.58 -53.86 3.65
CA LEU A 162 -14.54 -54.83 3.31
C LEU A 162 -13.42 -54.18 2.48
N SER A 163 -12.18 -54.54 2.81
CA SER A 163 -11.03 -54.69 1.90
C SER A 163 -10.53 -53.47 1.11
N LEU A 164 -9.38 -52.92 1.53
CA LEU A 164 -8.35 -52.49 0.58
C LEU A 164 -7.11 -53.39 0.73
N GLN A 165 -6.49 -53.74 -0.39
CA GLN A 165 -5.46 -54.78 -0.46
C GLN A 165 -4.06 -54.26 -0.10
N THR A 166 -3.35 -55.07 0.70
CA THR A 166 -1.88 -55.22 0.79
C THR A 166 -0.98 -54.07 0.33
N ALA A 167 -0.30 -53.44 1.29
CA ALA A 167 0.90 -52.65 1.04
C ALA A 167 2.05 -53.51 0.46
N ALA A 168 2.78 -52.95 -0.50
CA ALA A 168 4.09 -53.44 -0.93
C ALA A 168 5.21 -52.67 -0.21
N PRO A 169 6.37 -53.29 0.08
CA PRO A 169 7.40 -52.69 0.95
C PRO A 169 8.29 -51.65 0.25
N VAL A 170 8.92 -50.82 1.09
CA VAL A 170 9.84 -49.75 0.70
C VAL A 170 11.20 -50.27 0.24
N SER A 171 11.54 -49.98 -1.02
CA SER A 171 12.89 -49.86 -1.60
C SER A 171 12.72 -48.90 -2.81
N ASP A 172 13.63 -48.01 -3.20
CA ASP A 172 15.10 -48.03 -3.11
C ASP A 172 15.65 -46.59 -3.08
N VAL A 173 16.88 -46.42 -2.58
CA VAL A 173 17.56 -45.11 -2.44
C VAL A 173 18.51 -44.85 -3.59
N GLY A 174 18.38 -43.68 -4.23
CA GLY A 174 19.47 -43.05 -4.97
C GLY A 174 19.65 -43.46 -6.43
N LYS A 175 19.02 -42.71 -7.34
CA LYS A 175 19.57 -42.45 -8.68
C LYS A 175 19.51 -40.95 -8.98
N PRO A 176 20.59 -40.33 -9.51
CA PRO A 176 20.54 -38.93 -9.95
C PRO A 176 19.66 -38.84 -11.20
N PHE A 177 18.67 -37.96 -11.18
CA PHE A 177 17.75 -37.78 -12.30
C PHE A 177 18.43 -37.00 -13.42
N ILE A 178 18.96 -37.71 -14.41
CA ILE A 178 19.61 -37.12 -15.58
C ILE A 178 18.54 -36.68 -16.58
N GLY A 179 18.43 -35.37 -16.82
CA GLY A 179 17.93 -34.83 -18.08
C GLY A 179 16.46 -35.07 -18.42
N GLY A 180 15.56 -35.03 -17.43
CA GLY A 180 14.12 -34.91 -17.69
C GLY A 180 13.70 -33.44 -17.84
N THR A 181 12.96 -33.11 -18.90
CA THR A 181 12.24 -31.82 -18.99
C THR A 181 11.33 -31.71 -17.77
N ILE A 182 11.50 -30.67 -16.94
CA ILE A 182 10.64 -30.46 -15.77
C ILE A 182 9.21 -30.32 -16.29
N ASN A 183 8.34 -31.27 -15.94
CA ASN A 183 6.96 -31.25 -16.39
C ASN A 183 6.24 -30.13 -15.63
N LYS A 184 5.89 -29.05 -16.35
CA LYS A 184 5.21 -27.88 -15.77
C LYS A 184 3.95 -28.29 -15.02
N ASP A 185 3.18 -29.24 -15.57
CA ASP A 185 1.92 -29.71 -14.98
C ASP A 185 2.16 -30.37 -13.62
N GLN A 186 3.27 -31.10 -13.44
CA GLN A 186 3.62 -31.71 -12.15
C GLN A 186 4.00 -30.65 -11.11
N VAL A 187 4.68 -29.57 -11.50
CA VAL A 187 5.00 -28.44 -10.61
C VAL A 187 3.72 -27.69 -10.22
N CYS A 188 2.86 -27.37 -11.19
CA CYS A 188 1.57 -26.71 -10.92
C CYS A 188 0.68 -27.56 -10.00
N MET A 189 0.59 -28.88 -10.25
CA MET A 189 -0.18 -29.80 -9.41
C MET A 189 0.38 -29.94 -7.99
N ALA A 190 1.71 -29.87 -7.82
CA ALA A 190 2.34 -29.92 -6.50
C ALA A 190 2.07 -28.63 -5.70
N ILE A 191 2.20 -27.45 -6.33
CA ILE A 191 1.88 -26.15 -5.72
C ILE A 191 0.39 -26.08 -5.36
N GLY A 192 -0.50 -26.43 -6.30
CA GLY A 192 -1.95 -26.43 -6.08
C GLY A 192 -2.35 -27.31 -4.90
N ARG A 193 -1.87 -28.57 -4.85
CA ARG A 193 -2.11 -29.46 -3.71
C ARG A 193 -1.65 -28.88 -2.38
N PHE A 194 -0.46 -28.28 -2.33
CA PHE A 194 0.02 -27.63 -1.11
C PHE A 194 -0.90 -26.49 -0.64
N LEU A 195 -1.34 -25.63 -1.55
CA LEU A 195 -2.28 -24.54 -1.21
C LEU A 195 -3.63 -25.08 -0.71
N TYR A 196 -4.18 -26.10 -1.37
CA TYR A 196 -5.44 -26.74 -0.97
C TYR A 196 -5.34 -27.46 0.38
N GLU A 197 -4.26 -28.22 0.60
CA GLU A 197 -4.02 -28.96 1.85
C GLU A 197 -3.72 -28.03 3.04
N ALA A 198 -3.06 -26.90 2.80
CA ALA A 198 -2.74 -25.90 3.82
C ALA A 198 -3.87 -24.89 4.07
N GLY A 199 -4.94 -24.89 3.25
CA GLY A 199 -6.04 -23.93 3.34
C GLY A 199 -5.63 -22.48 3.03
N VAL A 200 -4.64 -22.30 2.13
CA VAL A 200 -4.16 -20.98 1.74
C VAL A 200 -5.04 -20.41 0.62
N PRO A 201 -5.54 -19.16 0.72
CA PRO A 201 -6.30 -18.51 -0.35
C PRO A 201 -5.55 -18.55 -1.69
N LEU A 202 -6.28 -18.74 -2.79
CA LEU A 202 -5.65 -18.92 -4.11
C LEU A 202 -4.96 -17.63 -4.58
N GLU A 203 -5.50 -16.51 -4.13
CA GLU A 203 -5.02 -15.13 -4.22
C GLU A 203 -3.57 -14.98 -3.74
N ALA A 204 -3.08 -15.87 -2.88
CA ALA A 204 -1.68 -15.89 -2.42
C ALA A 204 -0.66 -16.09 -3.55
N VAL A 205 -1.05 -16.66 -4.70
CA VAL A 205 -0.17 -16.75 -5.88
C VAL A 205 0.13 -15.38 -6.51
N ASN A 206 -0.69 -14.37 -6.21
CA ASN A 206 -0.53 -13.00 -6.69
C ASN A 206 0.40 -12.16 -5.78
N CYS A 207 0.86 -12.69 -4.65
CA CYS A 207 1.80 -11.99 -3.78
C CYS A 207 3.15 -11.80 -4.48
N ALA A 208 3.80 -10.64 -4.27
CA ALA A 208 5.08 -10.32 -4.91
C ALA A 208 6.21 -11.31 -4.60
N SER A 209 6.09 -12.05 -3.49
CA SER A 209 7.05 -13.09 -3.07
C SER A 209 6.85 -14.45 -3.76
N PHE A 210 5.72 -14.69 -4.44
CA PHE A 210 5.40 -16.01 -5.01
C PHE A 210 6.34 -16.40 -6.15
N GLN A 211 6.52 -15.53 -7.15
CA GLN A 211 7.47 -15.81 -8.25
C GLN A 211 8.93 -15.88 -7.75
N PRO A 212 9.44 -14.97 -6.90
CA PRO A 212 10.77 -15.11 -6.28
C PRO A 212 10.97 -16.41 -5.50
N MET A 213 9.94 -16.94 -4.83
CA MET A 213 9.99 -18.24 -4.16
C MET A 213 10.17 -19.37 -5.18
N VAL A 214 9.38 -19.39 -6.26
CA VAL A 214 9.50 -20.38 -7.34
C VAL A 214 10.88 -20.31 -8.01
N ASP A 215 11.38 -19.10 -8.30
CA ASP A 215 12.69 -18.88 -8.90
C ASP A 215 13.84 -19.32 -7.98
N ALA A 216 13.72 -19.09 -6.66
CA ALA A 216 14.70 -19.53 -5.67
C ALA A 216 14.75 -21.06 -5.55
N ILE A 217 13.60 -21.73 -5.52
CA ILE A 217 13.50 -23.20 -5.52
C ILE A 217 14.10 -23.78 -6.81
N ALA A 218 13.74 -23.22 -7.96
CA ALA A 218 14.29 -23.63 -9.26
C ALA A 218 15.81 -23.44 -9.36
N SER A 219 16.33 -22.35 -8.77
CA SER A 219 17.77 -22.04 -8.75
C SER A 219 18.57 -22.91 -7.79
N ALA A 220 17.98 -23.36 -6.67
CA ALA A 220 18.64 -24.24 -5.71
C ALA A 220 18.81 -25.67 -6.24
N GLY A 221 17.90 -26.13 -7.12
CA GLY A 221 17.95 -27.44 -7.74
C GLY A 221 17.81 -28.61 -6.74
N PRO A 222 18.27 -29.82 -7.10
CA PRO A 222 18.09 -31.02 -6.27
C PRO A 222 18.81 -31.04 -4.91
N GLY A 223 19.56 -29.98 -4.58
CA GLY A 223 20.32 -29.87 -3.33
C GLY A 223 19.59 -29.14 -2.19
N LEU A 224 18.38 -28.63 -2.42
CA LEU A 224 17.61 -27.94 -1.38
C LEU A 224 17.12 -28.95 -0.33
N GLY A 225 17.64 -28.85 0.89
CA GLY A 225 17.17 -29.65 2.03
C GLY A 225 15.73 -29.29 2.42
N MET A 226 15.01 -30.25 2.99
CA MET A 226 13.63 -30.04 3.47
C MET A 226 13.62 -29.00 4.59
N LEU A 227 12.93 -27.88 4.38
CA LEU A 227 12.69 -26.88 5.41
C LEU A 227 11.70 -27.42 6.44
N SER A 228 12.00 -27.29 7.72
CA SER A 228 11.14 -27.75 8.81
C SER A 228 10.24 -26.63 9.34
N TYR A 229 9.15 -27.01 10.02
CA TYR A 229 8.35 -26.09 10.83
C TYR A 229 9.20 -25.24 11.79
N HIS A 230 10.31 -25.79 12.31
CA HIS A 230 11.23 -25.11 13.22
C HIS A 230 12.09 -24.04 12.55
N ASP A 231 12.40 -24.18 11.26
CA ASP A 231 13.12 -23.16 10.48
C ASP A 231 12.25 -21.91 10.28
N PHE A 232 11.00 -22.12 9.83
CA PHE A 232 10.05 -21.04 9.58
C PHE A 232 9.72 -20.24 10.85
N ARG A 233 9.39 -20.91 11.96
CA ARG A 233 9.11 -20.25 13.25
C ARG A 233 10.36 -19.71 13.96
N GLY A 234 11.55 -19.98 13.43
CA GLY A 234 12.83 -19.74 14.08
C GLY A 234 13.64 -18.70 13.32
N TRP A 235 14.72 -19.14 12.68
CA TRP A 235 15.68 -18.23 12.06
C TRP A 235 15.14 -17.52 10.82
N ILE A 236 14.17 -18.10 10.09
CA ILE A 236 13.57 -17.45 8.92
C ILE A 236 12.74 -16.26 9.36
N LEU A 237 11.77 -16.46 10.28
CA LEU A 237 10.95 -15.38 10.84
C LEU A 237 11.83 -14.29 11.47
N LYS A 238 12.78 -14.67 12.33
CA LYS A 238 13.71 -13.71 12.94
C LYS A 238 14.44 -12.88 11.89
N ARG A 239 14.95 -13.51 10.84
CA ARG A 239 15.65 -12.81 9.76
C ARG A 239 14.73 -11.86 8.99
N SER A 240 13.47 -12.22 8.75
CA SER A 240 12.49 -11.31 8.14
C SER A 240 12.17 -10.11 9.04
N VAL A 241 12.06 -10.32 10.35
CA VAL A 241 11.92 -9.22 11.34
C VAL A 241 13.16 -8.32 11.31
N ASP A 242 14.37 -8.89 11.33
CA ASP A 242 15.63 -8.15 11.27
C ASP A 242 15.73 -7.35 9.95
N GLU A 243 15.38 -7.93 8.80
CA GLU A 243 15.41 -7.26 7.48
C GLU A 243 14.41 -6.08 7.43
N LEU A 244 13.21 -6.22 8.00
CA LEU A 244 12.21 -5.15 8.07
C LEU A 244 12.55 -4.06 9.11
N ASN A 245 13.15 -4.41 10.25
CA ASN A 245 13.68 -3.44 11.20
C ASN A 245 14.81 -2.62 10.57
N ASN A 246 15.69 -3.24 9.77
CA ASN A 246 16.68 -2.50 8.98
C ASN A 246 16.04 -1.56 7.94
N THR A 247 14.84 -1.85 7.43
CA THR A 247 14.06 -0.92 6.59
C THR A 247 13.46 0.23 7.42
N LEU A 248 12.92 -0.06 8.61
CA LEU A 248 12.39 0.96 9.52
C LEU A 248 13.49 1.97 9.92
N GLU A 249 14.71 1.52 10.21
CA GLU A 249 15.83 2.41 10.52
C GLU A 249 16.26 3.28 9.31
N GLN A 250 16.12 2.77 8.08
CA GLN A 250 16.32 3.59 6.87
C GLN A 250 15.27 4.69 6.74
N TYR A 251 14.01 4.41 7.07
CA TYR A 251 12.93 5.41 7.06
C TYR A 251 13.15 6.44 8.18
N LYS A 252 13.43 5.99 9.41
CA LYS A 252 13.77 6.85 10.57
C LYS A 252 14.87 7.86 10.26
N ALA A 253 15.92 7.45 9.54
CA ALA A 253 17.01 8.33 9.15
C ALA A 253 16.56 9.56 8.33
N THR A 254 15.40 9.47 7.65
CA THR A 254 14.82 10.58 6.87
C THR A 254 13.89 11.49 7.65
N TRP A 255 13.30 11.02 8.76
CA TRP A 255 12.27 11.77 9.51
C TRP A 255 12.77 13.10 10.08
N SER A 256 14.06 13.22 10.39
CA SER A 256 14.67 14.51 10.77
C SER A 256 14.52 15.60 9.69
N ARG A 257 14.51 15.20 8.41
CA ARG A 257 14.38 16.07 7.22
C ARG A 257 12.93 16.25 6.78
N THR A 258 12.18 15.15 6.67
CA THR A 258 10.81 15.15 6.10
C THR A 258 9.71 15.23 7.14
N GLY A 259 10.03 15.02 8.41
CA GLY A 259 9.03 14.65 9.41
C GLY A 259 8.37 13.30 9.09
N CYS A 260 7.40 12.93 9.92
CA CYS A 260 6.54 11.76 9.73
C CYS A 260 5.14 12.01 10.34
N SER A 261 4.15 11.26 9.86
CA SER A 261 2.80 11.21 10.45
C SER A 261 2.66 9.90 11.23
N VAL A 262 2.17 9.96 12.48
CA VAL A 262 1.70 8.76 13.19
C VAL A 262 0.26 8.51 12.77
N LEU A 263 -0.07 7.27 12.41
CA LEU A 263 -1.39 6.87 11.95
C LEU A 263 -2.01 5.90 12.96
N ALA A 264 -3.25 6.18 13.38
CA ALA A 264 -4.06 5.28 14.19
C ALA A 264 -5.24 4.77 13.36
N ASP A 265 -5.07 3.58 12.79
CA ASP A 265 -6.08 2.89 11.96
C ASP A 265 -7.00 2.06 12.86
N GLU A 266 -8.18 2.60 13.16
CA GLU A 266 -9.20 1.99 14.03
C GLU A 266 -10.17 1.13 13.22
N TRP A 267 -10.56 -0.04 13.75
CA TRP A 267 -11.75 -0.75 13.26
C TRP A 267 -12.36 -1.65 14.33
N THR A 268 -13.65 -1.93 14.17
CA THR A 268 -14.37 -2.94 14.95
C THR A 268 -14.40 -4.26 14.18
N THR A 269 -14.13 -5.35 14.88
CA THR A 269 -14.16 -6.72 14.36
C THR A 269 -15.57 -7.30 14.39
N THR A 270 -15.81 -8.41 13.68
CA THR A 270 -17.09 -9.13 13.70
C THR A 270 -17.42 -9.72 15.08
N THR A 271 -16.41 -9.91 15.94
CA THR A 271 -16.61 -10.31 17.35
C THR A 271 -16.93 -9.14 18.30
N GLY A 272 -16.97 -7.90 17.78
CA GLY A 272 -17.27 -6.70 18.54
C GLY A 272 -16.08 -6.08 19.29
N LYS A 273 -14.86 -6.60 19.11
CA LYS A 273 -13.63 -5.96 19.61
C LYS A 273 -13.23 -4.78 18.72
N THR A 274 -12.86 -3.66 19.32
CA THR A 274 -12.22 -2.53 18.62
C THR A 274 -10.72 -2.67 18.68
N LEU A 275 -10.05 -2.63 17.52
CA LEU A 275 -8.60 -2.71 17.40
C LEU A 275 -8.05 -1.42 16.78
N ILE A 276 -6.85 -1.01 17.21
CA ILE A 276 -6.11 0.09 16.59
C ILE A 276 -4.75 -0.42 16.12
N ASN A 277 -4.45 -0.22 14.83
CA ASN A 277 -3.12 -0.40 14.27
C ASN A 277 -2.37 0.92 14.25
N PHE A 278 -1.18 0.94 14.83
CA PHE A 278 -0.27 2.07 14.77
C PHE A 278 0.72 1.89 13.63
N MET A 279 0.78 2.87 12.75
CA MET A 279 1.73 2.97 11.65
C MET A 279 2.43 4.34 11.69
N VAL A 280 3.57 4.44 10.98
CA VAL A 280 4.24 5.72 10.74
C VAL A 280 4.45 5.89 9.25
N TYR A 281 4.00 7.02 8.72
CA TYR A 281 4.17 7.43 7.32
C TYR A 281 5.30 8.45 7.18
N CYS A 282 6.11 8.26 6.14
CA CYS A 282 7.01 9.26 5.57
C CYS A 282 7.10 9.05 4.05
N PRO A 283 7.73 9.95 3.26
CA PRO A 283 7.85 9.78 1.81
C PRO A 283 8.50 8.46 1.36
N GLU A 284 9.42 7.91 2.16
CA GLU A 284 10.03 6.60 1.88
C GLU A 284 9.02 5.44 2.00
N GLY A 285 7.98 5.60 2.84
CA GLY A 285 6.83 4.70 2.97
C GLY A 285 6.16 4.70 4.34
N THR A 286 5.07 3.93 4.41
CA THR A 286 4.38 3.56 5.64
C THR A 286 5.01 2.32 6.25
N MET A 287 5.22 2.30 7.57
CA MET A 287 5.61 1.12 8.34
C MET A 287 4.62 0.88 9.48
N PHE A 288 4.20 -0.37 9.66
CA PHE A 288 3.44 -0.82 10.80
C PHE A 288 4.34 -1.04 12.01
N LEU A 289 3.91 -0.51 13.16
CA LEU A 289 4.61 -0.61 14.43
C LEU A 289 4.01 -1.71 15.32
N LYS A 290 2.71 -1.60 15.63
CA LYS A 290 2.00 -2.50 16.56
C LYS A 290 0.49 -2.43 16.38
N SER A 291 -0.20 -3.45 16.86
CA SER A 291 -1.66 -3.49 17.00
C SER A 291 -2.03 -3.52 18.48
N VAL A 292 -3.16 -2.93 18.85
CA VAL A 292 -3.65 -2.85 20.24
C VAL A 292 -5.14 -3.16 20.27
N ASP A 293 -5.56 -4.01 21.23
CA ASP A 293 -6.97 -4.14 21.59
C ASP A 293 -7.41 -2.89 22.33
N ALA A 294 -8.20 -2.08 21.64
CA ALA A 294 -8.63 -0.77 22.08
C ALA A 294 -10.09 -0.78 22.60
N SER A 295 -10.73 -1.96 22.72
CA SER A 295 -12.15 -2.12 23.11
C SER A 295 -12.51 -1.44 24.43
N HIS A 296 -11.56 -1.33 25.37
CA HIS A 296 -11.71 -0.63 26.65
C HIS A 296 -10.93 0.70 26.73
N ILE A 297 -10.29 1.11 25.62
CA ILE A 297 -9.47 2.31 25.50
C ILE A 297 -10.26 3.41 24.79
N VAL A 298 -10.96 3.08 23.69
CA VAL A 298 -11.81 4.01 22.93
C VAL A 298 -13.09 4.42 23.66
N THR A 299 -13.29 3.96 24.90
CA THR A 299 -14.38 4.39 25.77
C THR A 299 -14.03 5.62 26.62
N SER A 300 -12.78 6.07 26.62
CA SER A 300 -12.35 7.29 27.33
C SER A 300 -11.23 8.03 26.59
N ALA A 301 -11.39 9.34 26.49
CA ALA A 301 -10.40 10.21 25.85
C ALA A 301 -9.05 10.20 26.60
N ASP A 302 -9.05 10.01 27.92
CA ASP A 302 -7.82 9.95 28.72
C ASP A 302 -7.00 8.69 28.45
N THR A 303 -7.65 7.52 28.39
CA THR A 303 -6.97 6.24 28.10
C THR A 303 -6.47 6.20 26.66
N LEU A 304 -7.22 6.77 25.72
CA LEU A 304 -6.78 6.92 24.34
C LEU A 304 -5.61 7.89 24.21
N TYR A 305 -5.65 9.03 24.90
CA TYR A 305 -4.56 10.01 24.93
C TYR A 305 -3.24 9.38 25.43
N GLU A 306 -3.25 8.66 26.55
CA GLU A 306 -2.02 8.01 27.05
C GLU A 306 -1.49 6.94 26.08
N LEU A 307 -2.37 6.23 25.37
CA LEU A 307 -1.96 5.30 24.30
C LEU A 307 -1.30 6.03 23.13
N LEU A 308 -1.89 7.13 22.64
CA LEU A 308 -1.35 7.95 21.56
C LEU A 308 0.01 8.57 21.95
N LYS A 309 0.11 9.09 23.18
CA LYS A 309 1.34 9.65 23.77
C LYS A 309 2.48 8.64 23.78
N HIS A 310 2.24 7.42 24.27
CA HIS A 310 3.24 6.34 24.25
C HIS A 310 3.75 6.01 22.83
N VAL A 311 2.92 6.19 21.80
CA VAL A 311 3.33 5.98 20.40
C VAL A 311 4.17 7.17 19.91
N VAL A 312 3.78 8.41 20.21
CA VAL A 312 4.55 9.61 19.87
C VAL A 312 5.94 9.58 20.54
N GLU A 313 6.01 9.22 21.82
CA GLU A 313 7.26 9.07 22.57
C GLU A 313 8.18 8.02 21.93
N GLY A 314 7.64 6.85 21.54
CA GLY A 314 8.39 5.79 20.86
C GLY A 314 8.86 6.12 19.44
N VAL A 315 8.19 7.04 18.75
CA VAL A 315 8.57 7.58 17.43
C VAL A 315 9.55 8.78 17.55
N GLY A 316 9.50 9.46 18.70
CA GLY A 316 10.23 10.67 19.00
C GLY A 316 9.47 11.92 18.52
N GLU A 317 8.92 12.69 19.46
CA GLU A 317 8.10 13.90 19.24
C GLU A 317 8.62 14.83 18.12
N ARG A 318 9.95 15.06 18.07
CA ARG A 318 10.60 16.00 17.13
C ARG A 318 10.53 15.54 15.66
N ASN A 319 10.27 14.26 15.44
CA ASN A 319 10.06 13.69 14.11
C ASN A 319 8.60 13.80 13.66
N VAL A 320 7.66 13.81 14.60
CA VAL A 320 6.22 13.81 14.31
C VAL A 320 5.79 15.20 13.85
N VAL A 321 5.10 15.28 12.71
CA VAL A 321 4.44 16.51 12.25
C VAL A 321 2.97 16.51 12.65
N GLN A 322 2.33 15.34 12.58
CA GLN A 322 0.95 15.15 12.98
C GLN A 322 0.67 13.71 13.46
N VAL A 323 -0.42 13.56 14.21
CA VAL A 323 -1.04 12.28 14.56
C VAL A 323 -2.43 12.25 13.92
N ILE A 324 -2.66 11.30 13.02
CA ILE A 324 -3.91 11.13 12.28
C ILE A 324 -4.74 10.02 12.92
N THR A 325 -6.01 10.31 13.22
CA THR A 325 -6.93 9.35 13.86
C THR A 325 -8.33 9.37 13.26
N SER A 326 -9.17 8.46 13.75
CA SER A 326 -10.64 8.52 13.67
C SER A 326 -11.18 9.88 14.13
N TYR A 327 -12.37 10.25 13.62
CA TYR A 327 -13.05 11.54 13.78
C TYR A 327 -14.08 11.57 14.92
N SER A 328 -14.21 10.47 15.68
CA SER A 328 -15.16 10.39 16.80
C SER A 328 -14.79 11.33 17.95
N GLU A 329 -15.78 11.79 18.73
CA GLU A 329 -15.61 12.79 19.78
C GLU A 329 -14.54 12.42 20.83
N ILE A 330 -14.38 11.12 21.09
CA ILE A 330 -13.36 10.57 22.01
C ILE A 330 -11.95 10.75 21.42
N HIS A 331 -11.79 10.55 20.11
CA HIS A 331 -10.53 10.79 19.41
C HIS A 331 -10.21 12.28 19.30
N VAL A 332 -11.21 13.13 19.08
CA VAL A 332 -11.05 14.60 19.09
C VAL A 332 -10.52 15.06 20.44
N ALA A 333 -11.17 14.66 21.54
CA ALA A 333 -10.76 15.04 22.90
C ALA A 333 -9.36 14.49 23.29
N ALA A 334 -9.04 13.26 22.89
CA ALA A 334 -7.71 12.67 23.09
C ALA A 334 -6.63 13.41 22.26
N GLY A 335 -6.96 13.76 21.01
CA GLY A 335 -6.12 14.49 20.08
C GLY A 335 -5.82 15.91 20.54
N SER A 336 -6.80 16.63 21.08
CA SER A 336 -6.59 17.94 21.71
C SER A 336 -5.62 17.86 22.89
N LYS A 337 -5.81 16.91 23.82
CA LYS A 337 -4.89 16.69 24.95
C LYS A 337 -3.46 16.33 24.48
N LEU A 338 -3.35 15.54 23.41
CA LEU A 338 -2.07 15.20 22.81
C LEU A 338 -1.37 16.43 22.20
N ALA A 339 -2.13 17.31 21.54
CA ALA A 339 -1.64 18.57 20.99
C ALA A 339 -1.28 19.62 22.06
N GLU A 340 -1.93 19.60 23.22
CA GLU A 340 -1.52 20.41 24.39
C GLU A 340 -0.21 19.89 25.01
N THR A 341 -0.07 18.57 25.11
CA THR A 341 1.10 17.89 25.68
C THR A 341 2.33 18.04 24.79
N PHE A 342 2.15 17.87 23.48
CA PHE A 342 3.18 18.02 22.47
C PHE A 342 2.86 19.25 21.59
N PRO A 343 3.28 20.46 22.00
CA PRO A 343 2.97 21.69 21.26
C PRO A 343 3.63 21.73 19.87
N THR A 344 4.53 20.80 19.54
CA THR A 344 5.30 20.78 18.28
C THR A 344 4.75 19.85 17.19
N LEU A 345 3.57 19.25 17.41
CA LEU A 345 2.85 18.42 16.43
C LEU A 345 1.39 18.84 16.31
N PHE A 346 0.73 18.45 15.23
CA PHE A 346 -0.73 18.57 15.09
C PHE A 346 -1.45 17.26 15.45
N TRP A 347 -2.70 17.35 15.87
CA TRP A 347 -3.66 16.25 15.71
C TRP A 347 -4.55 16.59 14.51
N THR A 348 -4.87 15.58 13.69
CA THR A 348 -5.73 15.75 12.51
C THR A 348 -6.70 14.57 12.35
N PRO A 349 -7.97 14.79 11.97
CA PRO A 349 -8.87 13.72 11.60
C PRO A 349 -8.47 13.13 10.24
N CYS A 350 -8.72 11.83 10.05
CA CYS A 350 -8.44 11.10 8.81
C CYS A 350 -9.27 11.64 7.63
N ALA A 351 -8.62 12.23 6.63
CA ALA A 351 -9.30 12.86 5.51
C ALA A 351 -9.99 11.86 4.58
N SER A 352 -9.43 10.66 4.38
CA SER A 352 -10.09 9.63 3.56
C SER A 352 -11.37 9.14 4.22
N GLN A 353 -11.33 8.84 5.51
CA GLN A 353 -12.52 8.46 6.29
C GLN A 353 -13.62 9.54 6.23
N CYS A 354 -13.25 10.82 6.33
CA CYS A 354 -14.19 11.93 6.18
C CYS A 354 -14.84 11.96 4.78
N ILE A 355 -14.08 11.70 3.70
CA ILE A 355 -14.62 11.61 2.33
C ILE A 355 -15.52 10.37 2.17
N GLU A 356 -15.17 9.24 2.78
CA GLU A 356 -16.00 8.03 2.78
C GLU A 356 -17.36 8.28 3.44
N GLU A 357 -17.41 9.03 4.54
CA GLU A 357 -18.66 9.45 5.17
C GLU A 357 -19.48 10.46 4.34
N ILE A 358 -18.83 11.40 3.66
CA ILE A 358 -19.51 12.32 2.74
C ILE A 358 -20.20 11.50 1.64
N LEU A 359 -19.50 10.53 1.06
CA LEU A 359 -20.05 9.61 0.06
C LEU A 359 -21.15 8.73 0.66
N GLU A 360 -21.01 8.27 1.91
CA GLU A 360 -22.04 7.49 2.60
C GLU A 360 -23.34 8.29 2.80
N ASP A 361 -23.25 9.54 3.27
CA ASP A 361 -24.42 10.38 3.53
C ASP A 361 -25.06 10.89 2.23
N ILE A 362 -24.28 11.15 1.17
CA ILE A 362 -24.82 11.34 -0.19
C ILE A 362 -25.55 10.07 -0.67
N GLY A 363 -25.00 8.88 -0.42
CA GLY A 363 -25.61 7.60 -0.79
C GLY A 363 -26.94 7.30 -0.08
N LYS A 364 -27.21 7.94 1.08
CA LYS A 364 -28.46 7.84 1.84
C LYS A 364 -29.58 8.75 1.34
N LEU A 365 -29.28 9.71 0.44
CA LEU A 365 -30.32 10.54 -0.18
C LEU A 365 -31.27 9.64 -0.98
N GLU A 366 -32.58 9.74 -0.75
CA GLU A 366 -33.59 8.80 -1.26
C GLU A 366 -33.46 8.52 -2.76
N ALA A 367 -33.39 9.57 -3.58
CA ALA A 367 -33.23 9.48 -5.03
C ALA A 367 -31.89 8.85 -5.50
N ILE A 368 -30.85 8.88 -4.66
CA ILE A 368 -29.56 8.24 -4.94
C ILE A 368 -29.57 6.78 -4.47
N SER A 369 -30.12 6.54 -3.27
CA SER A 369 -30.28 5.20 -2.72
C SER A 369 -31.12 4.31 -3.64
N GLU A 370 -32.21 4.82 -4.22
CA GLU A 370 -33.04 4.05 -5.17
C GLU A 370 -32.24 3.63 -6.41
N VAL A 371 -31.41 4.51 -6.97
CA VAL A 371 -30.56 4.20 -8.13
C VAL A 371 -29.46 3.20 -7.77
N ILE A 372 -28.88 3.30 -6.57
CA ILE A 372 -27.90 2.33 -6.05
C ILE A 372 -28.54 0.95 -5.89
N GLU A 373 -29.73 0.84 -5.30
CA GLU A 373 -30.41 -0.46 -5.13
C GLU A 373 -30.86 -1.06 -6.47
N ASN A 374 -31.31 -0.25 -7.43
CA ASN A 374 -31.57 -0.71 -8.80
C ASN A 374 -30.30 -1.24 -9.49
N ALA A 375 -29.15 -0.58 -9.29
CA ALA A 375 -27.86 -1.04 -9.80
C ALA A 375 -27.39 -2.34 -9.13
N LYS A 376 -27.60 -2.49 -7.81
CA LYS A 376 -27.35 -3.74 -7.07
C LYS A 376 -28.25 -4.88 -7.54
N ALA A 377 -29.51 -4.61 -7.90
CA ALA A 377 -30.40 -5.62 -8.47
C ALA A 377 -29.87 -6.16 -9.80
N ILE A 378 -29.32 -5.30 -10.66
CA ILE A 378 -28.67 -5.71 -11.93
C ILE A 378 -27.45 -6.59 -11.65
N THR A 379 -26.51 -6.12 -10.82
CA THR A 379 -25.27 -6.85 -10.56
C THR A 379 -25.53 -8.15 -9.81
N GLY A 380 -26.36 -8.12 -8.75
CA GLY A 380 -26.69 -9.29 -7.95
C GLY A 380 -27.31 -10.41 -8.77
N PHE A 381 -28.22 -10.09 -9.69
CA PHE A 381 -28.76 -11.09 -10.63
C PHE A 381 -27.68 -11.64 -11.58
N ILE A 382 -26.78 -10.79 -12.08
CA ILE A 382 -25.71 -11.22 -13.00
C ILE A 382 -24.71 -12.15 -12.29
N TYR A 383 -24.16 -11.77 -11.14
CA TYR A 383 -23.15 -12.58 -10.43
C TYR A 383 -23.73 -13.85 -9.80
N SER A 384 -25.01 -13.85 -9.39
CA SER A 384 -25.67 -15.05 -8.85
C SER A 384 -25.94 -16.14 -9.90
N ASN A 385 -25.84 -15.83 -11.20
CA ASN A 385 -26.23 -16.74 -12.28
C ASN A 385 -25.08 -16.96 -13.27
N ALA A 386 -24.36 -18.09 -13.15
CA ALA A 386 -23.14 -18.38 -13.91
C ALA A 386 -23.29 -18.27 -15.45
N VAL A 387 -24.45 -18.66 -16.00
CA VAL A 387 -24.75 -18.51 -17.43
C VAL A 387 -24.87 -17.04 -17.83
N VAL A 388 -25.50 -16.22 -16.97
CA VAL A 388 -25.65 -14.78 -17.18
C VAL A 388 -24.30 -14.08 -17.05
N LEU A 389 -23.52 -14.36 -15.99
CA LEU A 389 -22.17 -13.81 -15.82
C LEU A 389 -21.24 -14.14 -16.99
N ASN A 390 -21.29 -15.37 -17.52
CA ASN A 390 -20.56 -15.75 -18.73
C ASN A 390 -21.01 -14.97 -19.97
N MET A 391 -22.32 -14.69 -20.10
CA MET A 391 -22.86 -13.87 -21.16
C MET A 391 -22.41 -12.41 -21.01
N THR A 392 -22.51 -11.82 -19.81
CA THR A 392 -22.00 -10.48 -19.51
C THR A 392 -20.53 -10.36 -19.88
N ARG A 393 -19.67 -11.26 -19.36
CA ARG A 393 -18.23 -11.29 -19.68
C ARG A 393 -17.94 -11.43 -21.18
N LYS A 394 -18.83 -12.06 -21.96
CA LYS A 394 -18.70 -12.15 -23.43
C LYS A 394 -19.04 -10.81 -24.10
N TYR A 395 -20.11 -10.14 -23.67
CA TYR A 395 -20.55 -8.85 -24.24
C TYR A 395 -19.64 -7.68 -23.83
N THR A 396 -19.16 -7.65 -22.58
CA THR A 396 -18.26 -6.62 -22.04
C THR A 396 -16.78 -6.84 -22.39
N ASN A 397 -16.46 -7.80 -23.29
CA ASN A 397 -15.08 -8.21 -23.64
C ASN A 397 -14.20 -8.55 -22.42
N GLY A 398 -14.81 -9.13 -21.36
CA GLY A 398 -14.14 -9.51 -20.12
C GLY A 398 -14.01 -8.38 -19.09
N LYS A 399 -14.51 -7.16 -19.36
CA LYS A 399 -14.62 -6.12 -18.33
C LYS A 399 -15.65 -6.54 -17.28
N ASP A 400 -15.28 -6.42 -16.01
CA ASP A 400 -16.17 -6.76 -14.89
C ASP A 400 -17.00 -5.54 -14.44
N LEU A 401 -18.19 -5.76 -13.87
CA LEU A 401 -19.12 -4.66 -13.53
C LEU A 401 -18.76 -3.98 -12.22
N ILE A 402 -18.18 -4.73 -11.28
CA ILE A 402 -17.73 -4.23 -9.99
C ILE A 402 -16.22 -4.01 -10.09
N LEU A 403 -15.75 -2.84 -9.64
CA LEU A 403 -14.33 -2.50 -9.63
C LEU A 403 -13.79 -2.52 -8.19
N PRO A 404 -12.49 -2.82 -7.99
CA PRO A 404 -11.89 -2.86 -6.66
C PRO A 404 -11.93 -1.48 -6.00
N CYS A 405 -12.47 -1.43 -4.78
CA CYS A 405 -12.34 -0.30 -3.87
C CYS A 405 -12.44 -0.79 -2.43
N ASP A 406 -11.51 -0.38 -1.57
CA ASP A 406 -11.47 -0.82 -0.17
C ASP A 406 -12.60 -0.21 0.69
N SER A 407 -13.31 0.80 0.20
CA SER A 407 -14.43 1.46 0.88
C SER A 407 -15.77 1.09 0.25
N ARG A 408 -16.70 0.59 1.07
CA ARG A 408 -18.08 0.26 0.65
C ARG A 408 -18.83 1.49 0.13
N SER A 409 -18.67 2.64 0.79
CA SER A 409 -19.37 3.88 0.42
C SER A 409 -18.90 4.41 -0.94
N ALA A 410 -17.59 4.41 -1.18
CA ALA A 410 -17.04 4.77 -2.48
C ALA A 410 -17.39 3.73 -3.56
N MET A 411 -17.33 2.42 -3.25
CA MET A 411 -17.65 1.33 -4.18
C MET A 411 -19.03 1.49 -4.86
N ASN A 412 -20.02 2.06 -4.18
CA ASN A 412 -21.34 2.32 -4.77
C ASN A 412 -21.24 3.19 -6.04
N PHE A 413 -20.62 4.35 -5.93
CA PHE A 413 -20.48 5.32 -7.03
C PHE A 413 -19.50 4.85 -8.12
N ILE A 414 -18.49 4.09 -7.71
CA ILE A 414 -17.54 3.44 -8.61
C ILE A 414 -18.23 2.40 -9.49
N THR A 415 -19.10 1.59 -8.90
CA THR A 415 -19.86 0.57 -9.62
C THR A 415 -20.89 1.22 -10.55
N LEU A 416 -21.53 2.32 -10.13
CA LEU A 416 -22.35 3.13 -11.04
C LEU A 416 -21.55 3.67 -12.25
N LYS A 417 -20.33 4.19 -12.04
CA LYS A 417 -19.44 4.65 -13.14
C LYS A 417 -19.09 3.50 -14.09
N SER A 418 -18.82 2.30 -13.56
CA SER A 418 -18.56 1.10 -14.36
C SER A 418 -19.78 0.65 -15.16
N LEU A 419 -20.95 0.58 -14.55
CA LEU A 419 -22.20 0.22 -15.24
C LEU A 419 -22.52 1.19 -16.39
N ILE A 420 -22.28 2.50 -16.22
CA ILE A 420 -22.46 3.49 -17.28
C ILE A 420 -21.48 3.26 -18.44
N SER A 421 -20.21 2.95 -18.16
CA SER A 421 -19.23 2.69 -19.22
C SER A 421 -19.51 1.40 -19.99
N LEU A 422 -20.25 0.47 -19.39
CA LEU A 422 -20.69 -0.80 -19.98
C LEU A 422 -22.17 -0.80 -20.44
N LYS A 423 -22.83 0.37 -20.44
CA LYS A 423 -24.25 0.53 -20.80
C LYS A 423 -24.57 -0.08 -22.16
N GLU A 424 -23.78 0.22 -23.18
CA GLU A 424 -24.02 -0.26 -24.55
C GLU A 424 -23.86 -1.79 -24.62
N ASP A 425 -22.83 -2.34 -23.98
CA ASP A 425 -22.58 -3.78 -23.91
C ASP A 425 -23.72 -4.54 -23.21
N LEU A 426 -24.19 -4.01 -22.07
CA LEU A 426 -25.35 -4.55 -21.34
C LEU A 426 -26.64 -4.45 -22.16
N THR A 427 -26.84 -3.34 -22.89
CA THR A 427 -28.00 -3.15 -23.76
C THR A 427 -28.00 -4.16 -24.93
N MET A 428 -26.84 -4.37 -25.56
CA MET A 428 -26.64 -5.41 -26.58
C MET A 428 -26.84 -6.82 -26.03
N MET A 429 -26.44 -7.08 -24.78
CA MET A 429 -26.67 -8.37 -24.11
C MET A 429 -28.17 -8.64 -23.94
N VAL A 430 -28.93 -7.76 -23.27
CA VAL A 430 -30.36 -8.00 -22.96
C VAL A 430 -31.29 -7.93 -24.18
N THR A 431 -30.84 -7.35 -25.30
CA THR A 431 -31.58 -7.35 -26.57
C THR A 431 -31.17 -8.47 -27.52
N SER A 432 -30.18 -9.29 -27.16
CA SER A 432 -29.68 -10.37 -28.00
C SER A 432 -30.63 -11.57 -28.08
N GLY A 433 -30.57 -12.31 -29.19
CA GLY A 433 -31.24 -13.63 -29.29
C GLY A 433 -30.74 -14.62 -28.24
N GLU A 434 -29.46 -14.57 -27.88
CA GLU A 434 -28.86 -15.43 -26.85
C GLU A 434 -29.48 -15.20 -25.46
N TRP A 435 -29.85 -13.96 -25.14
CA TRP A 435 -30.62 -13.63 -23.93
C TRP A 435 -32.10 -14.00 -24.05
N LEU A 436 -32.75 -13.69 -25.18
CA LEU A 436 -34.19 -13.95 -25.38
C LEU A 436 -34.52 -15.46 -25.40
N ASP A 437 -33.59 -16.29 -25.89
CA ASP A 437 -33.68 -17.75 -25.87
C ASP A 437 -33.25 -18.37 -24.53
N SER A 438 -32.55 -17.62 -23.68
CA SER A 438 -32.10 -18.06 -22.35
C SER A 438 -33.27 -18.22 -21.38
N PRO A 439 -33.29 -19.27 -20.52
CA PRO A 439 -34.33 -19.41 -19.50
C PRO A 439 -34.29 -18.28 -18.45
N TYR A 440 -33.15 -17.58 -18.32
CA TYR A 440 -32.96 -16.52 -17.33
C TYR A 440 -33.69 -15.22 -17.70
N SER A 441 -33.91 -14.91 -18.98
CA SER A 441 -34.64 -13.69 -19.41
C SER A 441 -36.12 -13.72 -19.04
N ARG A 442 -36.69 -14.91 -18.79
CA ARG A 442 -38.08 -15.11 -18.38
C ARG A 442 -38.27 -15.22 -16.86
N LYS A 443 -37.18 -15.26 -16.09
CA LYS A 443 -37.23 -15.19 -14.62
C LYS A 443 -37.59 -13.76 -14.20
N PRO A 444 -38.24 -13.55 -13.04
CA PRO A 444 -38.58 -12.21 -12.55
C PRO A 444 -37.37 -11.26 -12.50
N GLY A 445 -36.22 -11.73 -12.05
CA GLY A 445 -34.98 -10.95 -12.06
C GLY A 445 -34.49 -10.58 -13.46
N GLY A 446 -34.54 -11.50 -14.43
CA GLY A 446 -34.15 -11.23 -15.81
C GLY A 446 -35.07 -10.24 -16.52
N LEU A 447 -36.37 -10.25 -16.20
CA LEU A 447 -37.32 -9.23 -16.67
C LEU A 447 -36.97 -7.86 -16.10
N ALA A 448 -36.75 -7.75 -14.78
CA ALA A 448 -36.38 -6.50 -14.12
C ALA A 448 -35.04 -5.94 -14.63
N VAL A 449 -34.03 -6.79 -14.84
CA VAL A 449 -32.75 -6.40 -15.47
C VAL A 449 -32.96 -5.88 -16.88
N SER A 450 -33.79 -6.55 -17.69
CA SER A 450 -34.09 -6.11 -19.06
C SER A 450 -34.82 -4.76 -19.08
N GLU A 451 -35.73 -4.52 -18.13
CA GLU A 451 -36.45 -3.25 -17.97
C GLU A 451 -35.51 -2.10 -17.54
N LEU A 452 -34.70 -2.31 -16.49
CA LEU A 452 -33.75 -1.31 -16.00
C LEU A 452 -32.66 -0.98 -17.03
N VAL A 453 -32.06 -1.99 -17.66
CA VAL A 453 -31.02 -1.79 -18.70
C VAL A 453 -31.58 -1.09 -19.94
N CYS A 454 -32.86 -1.29 -20.28
CA CYS A 454 -33.51 -0.57 -21.38
C CYS A 454 -34.07 0.80 -20.97
N SER A 455 -34.08 1.17 -19.69
CA SER A 455 -34.71 2.39 -19.17
C SER A 455 -33.84 3.65 -19.36
N PRO A 456 -34.22 4.62 -20.21
CA PRO A 456 -33.45 5.86 -20.35
C PRO A 456 -33.35 6.69 -19.06
N PRO A 457 -34.43 6.86 -18.24
CA PRO A 457 -34.35 7.56 -16.95
C PRO A 457 -33.30 6.96 -15.99
N PHE A 458 -33.23 5.64 -15.86
CA PHE A 458 -32.25 4.96 -14.99
C PHE A 458 -30.81 5.40 -15.33
N TRP A 459 -30.45 5.34 -16.61
CA TRP A 459 -29.11 5.74 -17.06
C TRP A 459 -28.85 7.23 -16.91
N SER A 460 -29.85 8.09 -17.10
CA SER A 460 -29.73 9.53 -16.86
C SER A 460 -29.45 9.84 -15.39
N SER A 461 -30.17 9.19 -14.47
CA SER A 461 -29.95 9.32 -13.03
C SER A 461 -28.57 8.80 -12.60
N CYS A 462 -28.15 7.62 -13.09
CA CYS A 462 -26.80 7.11 -12.88
C CYS A 462 -25.73 8.12 -13.33
N ALA A 463 -25.90 8.70 -14.52
CA ALA A 463 -24.95 9.64 -15.08
C ALA A 463 -24.89 10.97 -14.30
N ALA A 464 -26.01 11.49 -13.79
CA ALA A 464 -26.03 12.66 -12.92
C ALA A 464 -25.31 12.38 -11.59
N ILE A 465 -25.64 11.26 -10.92
CA ILE A 465 -25.02 10.85 -9.65
C ILE A 465 -23.50 10.70 -9.81
N VAL A 466 -23.03 10.07 -10.89
CA VAL A 466 -21.58 9.93 -11.14
C VAL A 466 -20.92 11.27 -11.41
N ARG A 467 -21.54 12.21 -12.14
CA ARG A 467 -20.93 13.55 -12.35
C ARG A 467 -20.83 14.36 -11.06
N ILE A 468 -21.78 14.22 -10.13
CA ILE A 468 -21.76 14.85 -8.81
C ILE A 468 -20.69 14.23 -7.89
N THR A 469 -20.50 12.91 -7.94
CA THR A 469 -19.67 12.17 -6.96
C THR A 469 -18.26 11.84 -7.45
N GLU A 470 -18.00 11.83 -8.75
CA GLU A 470 -16.66 11.60 -9.33
C GLU A 470 -15.59 12.57 -8.78
N PRO A 471 -15.84 13.88 -8.57
CA PRO A 471 -14.87 14.77 -7.92
C PRO A 471 -14.44 14.26 -6.53
N LEU A 472 -15.38 13.83 -5.69
CA LEU A 472 -15.10 13.27 -4.36
C LEU A 472 -14.28 11.97 -4.46
N LEU A 473 -14.60 11.10 -5.42
CA LEU A 473 -13.83 9.89 -5.69
C LEU A 473 -12.38 10.21 -6.11
N GLN A 474 -12.15 11.27 -6.88
CA GLN A 474 -10.78 11.71 -7.24
C GLN A 474 -10.03 12.30 -6.03
N VAL A 475 -10.70 13.02 -5.12
CA VAL A 475 -10.06 13.45 -3.85
C VAL A 475 -9.75 12.25 -2.95
N TYR A 476 -10.64 11.25 -2.88
CA TYR A 476 -10.39 10.01 -2.15
C TYR A 476 -9.13 9.29 -2.68
N LYS A 477 -9.03 9.09 -3.99
CA LYS A 477 -7.82 8.54 -4.65
C LYS A 477 -6.55 9.34 -4.36
N LEU A 478 -6.65 10.67 -4.35
CA LEU A 478 -5.53 11.57 -4.04
C LEU A 478 -5.04 11.38 -2.60
N VAL A 479 -5.95 11.32 -1.63
CA VAL A 479 -5.65 11.15 -0.19
C VAL A 479 -5.05 9.78 0.11
N GLU A 480 -5.47 8.74 -0.62
CA GLU A 480 -4.99 7.36 -0.51
C GLU A 480 -3.71 7.08 -1.32
N SER A 481 -3.09 8.10 -1.95
CA SER A 481 -1.95 7.91 -2.84
C SER A 481 -0.61 7.72 -2.11
N ASP A 482 -0.04 6.52 -2.19
CA ASP A 482 1.34 6.21 -1.76
C ASP A 482 2.44 6.94 -2.54
N LYS A 483 2.10 7.63 -3.65
CA LYS A 483 3.08 8.26 -4.58
C LYS A 483 3.19 9.77 -4.39
N LYS A 484 2.07 10.45 -4.14
CA LYS A 484 1.95 11.91 -4.06
C LYS A 484 1.31 12.25 -2.71
N PRO A 485 2.07 12.81 -1.75
CA PRO A 485 1.50 13.25 -0.48
C PRO A 485 0.39 14.29 -0.71
N ALA A 486 -0.83 13.97 -0.27
CA ALA A 486 -2.02 14.78 -0.54
C ALA A 486 -2.05 16.14 0.18
N MET A 487 -1.21 16.32 1.20
CA MET A 487 -1.18 17.49 2.09
C MET A 487 -1.13 18.81 1.31
N GLY A 488 -0.28 18.90 0.28
CA GLY A 488 -0.14 20.10 -0.57
C GLY A 488 -1.29 20.35 -1.56
N TYR A 489 -2.31 19.50 -1.59
CA TYR A 489 -3.36 19.48 -2.62
C TYR A 489 -4.79 19.49 -2.04
N ILE A 490 -4.99 18.87 -0.87
CA ILE A 490 -6.30 18.55 -0.31
C ILE A 490 -7.23 19.76 -0.16
N HIS A 491 -6.71 20.92 0.24
CA HIS A 491 -7.49 22.14 0.41
C HIS A 491 -8.15 22.61 -0.90
N VAL A 492 -7.40 22.66 -2.00
CA VAL A 492 -7.93 23.03 -3.33
C VAL A 492 -8.81 21.94 -3.90
N ALA A 493 -8.44 20.67 -3.67
CA ALA A 493 -9.20 19.53 -4.15
C ALA A 493 -10.64 19.53 -3.60
N MET A 494 -10.82 19.81 -2.30
CA MET A 494 -12.16 19.95 -1.71
C MET A 494 -12.92 21.17 -2.22
N TYR A 495 -12.24 22.29 -2.46
CA TYR A 495 -12.87 23.46 -3.09
C TYR A 495 -13.30 23.17 -4.55
N GLN A 496 -12.48 22.44 -5.31
CA GLN A 496 -12.78 21.97 -6.67
C GLN A 496 -13.99 21.02 -6.69
N VAL A 497 -14.18 20.18 -5.66
CA VAL A 497 -15.40 19.37 -5.49
C VAL A 497 -16.63 20.26 -5.43
N LYS A 498 -16.67 21.23 -4.50
CA LYS A 498 -17.83 22.15 -4.36
C LYS A 498 -18.13 22.87 -5.69
N GLN A 499 -17.10 23.36 -6.38
CA GLN A 499 -17.26 24.00 -7.70
C GLN A 499 -17.70 23.04 -8.82
N ALA A 500 -17.22 21.79 -8.85
CA ALA A 500 -17.65 20.80 -9.83
C ALA A 500 -19.14 20.44 -9.65
N ILE A 501 -19.59 20.27 -8.41
CA ILE A 501 -21.01 20.03 -8.09
C ILE A 501 -21.88 21.22 -8.52
N ARG A 502 -21.45 22.47 -8.26
CA ARG A 502 -22.15 23.68 -8.73
C ARG A 502 -22.18 23.82 -10.26
N LYS A 503 -21.14 23.35 -10.97
CA LYS A 503 -21.10 23.34 -12.44
C LYS A 503 -22.06 22.29 -13.03
N GLU A 504 -22.30 21.18 -12.33
CA GLU A 504 -23.26 20.14 -12.72
C GLU A 504 -24.71 20.49 -12.35
N LEU A 505 -24.92 21.02 -11.15
CA LEU A 505 -26.22 21.40 -10.60
C LEU A 505 -26.34 22.93 -10.62
N LEU A 506 -27.02 23.49 -11.62
CA LEU A 506 -27.03 24.93 -11.87
C LEU A 506 -27.79 25.75 -10.81
N LYS A 507 -28.78 25.17 -10.11
CA LYS A 507 -29.63 25.87 -9.14
C LYS A 507 -29.05 25.76 -7.73
N LYS A 508 -29.03 26.88 -6.99
CA LYS A 508 -28.54 26.94 -5.59
C LYS A 508 -29.23 25.94 -4.68
N ALA A 509 -30.56 25.81 -4.76
CA ALA A 509 -31.30 24.83 -3.98
C ALA A 509 -30.84 23.37 -4.20
N ASP A 510 -30.40 23.02 -5.41
CA ASP A 510 -30.04 21.65 -5.76
C ASP A 510 -28.60 21.30 -5.32
N TYR A 511 -27.62 22.21 -5.51
CA TYR A 511 -26.24 21.96 -5.08
C TYR A 511 -26.00 22.16 -3.58
N MET A 512 -26.79 23.02 -2.92
CA MET A 512 -26.61 23.30 -1.49
C MET A 512 -26.80 22.05 -0.63
N ILE A 513 -27.67 21.10 -1.01
CA ILE A 513 -27.85 19.83 -0.30
C ILE A 513 -26.50 19.07 -0.17
N TYR A 514 -25.71 19.04 -1.25
CA TYR A 514 -24.42 18.36 -1.28
C TYR A 514 -23.32 19.19 -0.59
N TRP A 515 -23.35 20.52 -0.74
CA TRP A 515 -22.43 21.42 -0.04
C TRP A 515 -22.62 21.33 1.48
N GLU A 516 -23.86 21.32 1.97
CA GLU A 516 -24.17 21.16 3.40
C GLU A 516 -23.66 19.82 3.95
N ILE A 517 -23.78 18.71 3.22
CA ILE A 517 -23.19 17.41 3.62
C ILE A 517 -21.65 17.51 3.65
N ILE A 518 -21.03 18.10 2.63
CA ILE A 518 -19.57 18.27 2.55
C ILE A 518 -19.07 19.13 3.71
N ASP A 519 -19.67 20.30 3.92
CA ASP A 519 -19.24 21.26 4.94
C ASP A 519 -19.50 20.73 6.35
N TRP A 520 -20.63 20.07 6.58
CA TRP A 520 -20.95 19.44 7.87
C TRP A 520 -19.92 18.39 8.29
N LYS A 521 -19.39 17.61 7.33
CA LYS A 521 -18.36 16.60 7.59
C LYS A 521 -16.96 17.20 7.64
N TRP A 522 -16.60 17.98 6.62
CA TRP A 522 -15.24 18.50 6.42
C TRP A 522 -14.88 19.60 7.41
N ASN A 523 -15.83 20.50 7.71
CA ASN A 523 -15.63 21.64 8.62
C ASN A 523 -16.16 21.36 10.04
N ARG A 524 -16.45 20.10 10.40
CA ARG A 524 -16.90 19.69 11.75
C ARG A 524 -15.89 20.06 12.85
N HIS A 525 -14.63 20.19 12.48
CA HIS A 525 -13.52 20.59 13.35
C HIS A 525 -12.84 21.85 12.77
N PRO A 526 -12.12 22.63 13.60
CA PRO A 526 -11.43 23.83 13.14
C PRO A 526 -10.55 23.54 11.90
N PRO A 527 -10.56 24.41 10.87
CA PRO A 527 -9.78 24.20 9.66
C PRO A 527 -8.31 23.95 10.01
N SER A 528 -7.77 22.81 9.56
CA SER A 528 -6.39 22.42 9.89
C SER A 528 -5.41 23.47 9.36
N PRO A 529 -4.63 24.15 10.23
CA PRO A 529 -3.60 25.10 9.79
C PRO A 529 -2.58 24.44 8.85
N LEU A 530 -2.39 23.12 9.01
CA LEU A 530 -1.51 22.31 8.19
C LEU A 530 -1.97 22.26 6.72
N TYR A 531 -3.29 22.19 6.45
CA TYR A 531 -3.83 22.23 5.08
C TYR A 531 -3.67 23.61 4.44
N ALA A 532 -3.93 24.68 5.20
CA ALA A 532 -3.72 26.06 4.77
C ALA A 532 -2.24 26.34 4.44
N ALA A 533 -1.33 25.98 5.35
CA ALA A 533 0.10 26.13 5.15
C ALA A 533 0.60 25.28 3.97
N ALA A 534 0.10 24.06 3.79
CA ALA A 534 0.48 23.20 2.68
C ALA A 534 -0.01 23.74 1.32
N PHE A 535 -1.20 24.33 1.25
CA PHE A 535 -1.65 25.05 0.06
C PHE A 535 -0.74 26.24 -0.28
N PHE A 536 -0.46 27.10 0.71
CA PHE A 536 0.42 28.27 0.55
C PHE A 536 1.85 27.86 0.12
N LEU A 537 2.36 26.77 0.66
CA LEU A 537 3.69 26.26 0.34
C LEU A 537 3.71 25.43 -0.94
N ASN A 538 2.57 25.14 -1.58
CA ASN A 538 2.55 24.54 -2.91
C ASN A 538 2.83 25.61 -3.98
N PRO A 539 4.00 25.55 -4.66
CA PRO A 539 4.41 26.60 -5.58
C PRO A 539 3.60 26.59 -6.89
N ARG A 540 2.83 25.53 -7.19
CA ARG A 540 1.83 25.59 -8.27
C ARG A 540 0.73 26.57 -7.93
N PHE A 541 0.17 26.47 -6.73
CA PHE A 541 -1.03 27.20 -6.37
C PHE A 541 -0.71 28.62 -5.91
N PHE A 542 0.23 28.80 -4.99
CA PHE A 542 0.54 30.12 -4.45
C PHE A 542 0.90 31.16 -5.52
N PHE A 543 1.65 30.76 -6.56
CA PHE A 543 2.04 31.68 -7.64
C PHE A 543 1.01 31.82 -8.78
N SER A 544 -0.13 31.11 -8.71
CA SER A 544 -1.28 31.32 -9.60
C SER A 544 -2.29 32.34 -9.04
N ILE A 545 -2.24 32.63 -7.74
CA ILE A 545 -3.13 33.61 -7.10
C ILE A 545 -2.71 35.02 -7.56
N GLN A 546 -3.65 35.76 -8.17
CA GLN A 546 -3.39 37.09 -8.76
C GLN A 546 -3.54 38.25 -7.75
N GLU A 547 -4.13 37.99 -6.59
CA GLU A 547 -4.42 38.94 -5.52
C GLU A 547 -3.79 38.52 -4.19
N ASP A 548 -3.97 39.29 -3.12
CA ASP A 548 -3.53 38.90 -1.79
C ASP A 548 -4.27 37.64 -1.30
N VAL A 549 -3.51 36.73 -0.71
CA VAL A 549 -4.02 35.50 -0.08
C VAL A 549 -4.86 35.85 1.15
N CYS A 550 -5.99 35.16 1.35
CA CYS A 550 -6.88 35.42 2.48
C CYS A 550 -6.18 35.32 3.85
N ASN A 551 -6.82 35.95 4.85
CA ASN A 551 -6.28 36.02 6.19
C ASN A 551 -6.24 34.65 6.87
N GLU A 552 -7.17 33.74 6.57
CA GLU A 552 -7.22 32.40 7.18
C GLU A 552 -6.03 31.55 6.72
N ILE A 553 -5.72 31.57 5.42
CA ILE A 553 -4.56 30.84 4.88
C ILE A 553 -3.25 31.46 5.39
N SER A 554 -3.18 32.80 5.44
CA SER A 554 -2.01 33.51 5.98
C SER A 554 -1.82 33.24 7.48
N SER A 555 -2.89 33.16 8.27
CA SER A 555 -2.86 32.75 9.69
C SER A 555 -2.39 31.31 9.81
N GLY A 556 -2.96 30.37 9.06
CA GLY A 556 -2.58 28.96 9.12
C GLY A 556 -1.09 28.69 8.82
N VAL A 557 -0.47 29.52 7.97
CA VAL A 557 0.99 29.52 7.77
C VAL A 557 1.73 29.96 9.03
N LEU A 558 1.31 31.04 9.68
CA LEU A 558 1.92 31.55 10.92
C LEU A 558 1.71 30.54 12.07
N ASP A 559 0.51 30.00 12.24
CA ASP A 559 0.18 28.96 13.21
C ASP A 559 1.10 27.74 13.02
N CYS A 560 1.35 27.31 11.78
CA CYS A 560 2.32 26.24 11.49
C CYS A 560 3.77 26.60 11.79
N ILE A 561 4.17 27.86 11.61
CA ILE A 561 5.52 28.34 11.95
C ILE A 561 5.69 28.35 13.47
N GLU A 562 4.77 28.97 14.20
CA GLU A 562 4.82 29.05 15.67
C GLU A 562 4.78 27.67 16.33
N ARG A 563 3.95 26.77 15.78
CA ARG A 563 3.76 25.42 16.33
C ARG A 563 4.91 24.48 15.99
N LEU A 564 5.32 24.35 14.73
CA LEU A 564 6.32 23.37 14.31
C LEU A 564 7.78 23.80 14.56
N ILE A 565 8.03 25.08 14.88
CA ILE A 565 9.37 25.66 15.07
C ILE A 565 9.43 26.39 16.42
N PRO A 566 9.87 25.72 17.51
CA PRO A 566 9.94 26.33 18.85
C PRO A 566 10.87 27.54 18.95
N GLU A 567 11.92 27.60 18.12
CA GLU A 567 12.94 28.63 18.22
C GLU A 567 12.52 29.92 17.49
N ALA A 568 12.13 30.95 18.26
CA ALA A 568 11.75 32.27 17.73
C ALA A 568 12.78 32.88 16.75
N ASN A 569 14.07 32.64 16.97
CA ASN A 569 15.13 33.12 16.07
C ASN A 569 15.19 32.37 14.71
N ILE A 570 14.50 31.23 14.57
CA ILE A 570 14.25 30.52 13.32
C ILE A 570 12.92 31.01 12.73
N GLN A 571 11.87 31.21 13.54
CA GLN A 571 10.61 31.82 13.10
C GLN A 571 10.86 33.18 12.40
N ASP A 572 11.66 34.07 13.02
CA ASP A 572 12.10 35.36 12.45
C ASP A 572 12.81 35.24 11.08
N LYS A 573 13.56 34.15 10.87
CA LYS A 573 14.25 33.87 9.60
C LYS A 573 13.26 33.35 8.57
N ILE A 574 12.37 32.43 8.97
CA ILE A 574 11.31 31.92 8.12
C ILE A 574 10.43 33.08 7.63
N GLN A 575 10.06 34.04 8.47
CA GLN A 575 9.25 35.19 8.05
C GLN A 575 9.95 36.08 6.99
N LYS A 576 11.27 36.28 7.11
CA LYS A 576 12.08 36.99 6.10
C LYS A 576 12.20 36.18 4.80
N GLU A 577 12.42 34.87 4.93
CA GLU A 577 12.45 33.92 3.80
C GLU A 577 11.08 33.82 3.10
N LEU A 578 9.97 33.96 3.83
CA LEU A 578 8.61 33.99 3.30
C LEU A 578 8.40 35.18 2.37
N SER A 579 8.99 36.34 2.69
CA SER A 579 8.96 37.53 1.82
C SER A 579 9.73 37.31 0.51
N LEU A 580 10.82 36.53 0.56
CA LEU A 580 11.58 36.14 -0.65
C LEU A 580 10.79 35.15 -1.51
N TYR A 581 10.09 34.19 -0.90
CA TYR A 581 9.18 33.29 -1.60
C TYR A 581 8.00 34.05 -2.22
N LYS A 582 7.28 34.88 -1.45
CA LYS A 582 6.15 35.69 -1.92
C LYS A 582 6.50 36.55 -3.14
N SER A 583 7.68 37.19 -3.12
CA SER A 583 8.18 38.01 -4.23
C SER A 583 8.76 37.22 -5.41
N SER A 584 8.72 35.88 -5.38
CA SER A 584 9.36 34.99 -6.36
C SER A 584 10.87 35.31 -6.56
N SER A 585 11.54 35.78 -5.51
CA SER A 585 12.91 36.31 -5.57
C SER A 585 13.97 35.23 -5.80
N GLY A 586 15.09 35.61 -6.43
CA GLY A 586 16.25 34.74 -6.62
C GLY A 586 15.93 33.47 -7.42
N ASP A 587 16.17 32.31 -6.82
CA ASP A 587 16.06 31.02 -7.51
C ASP A 587 14.60 30.62 -7.80
N PHE A 588 13.63 31.11 -7.01
CA PHE A 588 12.19 30.88 -7.20
C PHE A 588 11.64 31.48 -8.50
N GLY A 589 12.23 32.58 -8.96
CA GLY A 589 11.88 33.30 -10.20
C GLY A 589 12.65 32.86 -11.43
N ARG A 590 13.55 31.88 -11.32
CA ARG A 590 14.24 31.33 -12.50
C ARG A 590 13.21 30.64 -13.40
N LYS A 591 13.29 30.88 -14.71
CA LYS A 591 12.39 30.24 -15.72
C LYS A 591 12.30 28.72 -15.60
N MET A 592 13.35 28.04 -15.11
CA MET A 592 13.31 26.61 -14.80
C MET A 592 12.47 26.28 -13.56
N ALA A 593 12.61 27.04 -12.47
CA ALA A 593 11.79 26.91 -11.27
C ALA A 593 10.31 27.18 -11.59
N THR A 594 10.00 28.22 -12.39
CA THR A 594 8.64 28.55 -12.83
C THR A 594 7.98 27.39 -13.58
N ARG A 595 8.67 26.78 -14.56
CA ARG A 595 8.13 25.59 -15.27
C ARG A 595 8.00 24.38 -14.34
N ALA A 596 8.95 24.21 -13.42
CA ALA A 596 8.98 23.09 -12.50
C ALA A 596 7.82 23.09 -11.48
N ARG A 597 7.13 24.23 -11.27
CA ARG A 597 5.93 24.33 -10.40
C ARG A 597 4.86 23.30 -10.79
N ASN A 598 4.73 23.01 -12.09
CA ASN A 598 3.73 22.10 -12.63
C ASN A 598 4.28 20.69 -12.95
N THR A 599 5.57 20.43 -12.74
CA THR A 599 6.22 19.16 -13.16
C THR A 599 6.99 18.43 -12.07
N LEU A 600 7.19 19.05 -10.89
CA LEU A 600 7.80 18.43 -9.72
C LEU A 600 6.77 18.32 -8.60
N LEU A 601 6.95 17.36 -7.69
CA LEU A 601 6.17 17.37 -6.45
C LEU A 601 6.58 18.58 -5.58
N PRO A 602 5.66 19.18 -4.79
CA PRO A 602 5.95 20.39 -4.03
C PRO A 602 7.20 20.28 -3.14
N ALA A 603 7.36 19.18 -2.41
CA ALA A 603 8.54 18.94 -1.57
C ALA A 603 9.85 18.81 -2.39
N GLU A 604 9.81 18.24 -3.60
CA GLU A 604 10.95 18.14 -4.51
C GLU A 604 11.33 19.50 -5.09
N TRP A 605 10.32 20.31 -5.44
CA TRP A 605 10.51 21.69 -5.90
C TRP A 605 11.21 22.52 -4.82
N TRP A 606 10.76 22.43 -3.56
CA TRP A 606 11.43 23.06 -2.42
C TRP A 606 12.86 22.55 -2.24
N SER A 607 13.09 21.24 -2.31
CA SER A 607 14.44 20.67 -2.23
C SER A 607 15.37 21.08 -3.38
N THR A 608 14.81 21.56 -4.51
CA THR A 608 15.58 21.95 -5.70
C THR A 608 15.84 23.46 -5.76
N TYR A 609 14.85 24.29 -5.41
CA TYR A 609 14.89 25.74 -5.58
C TYR A 609 14.88 26.53 -4.26
N GLY A 610 14.57 25.89 -3.14
CA GLY A 610 14.53 26.50 -1.80
C GLY A 610 15.88 26.79 -1.15
N GLY A 611 17.01 26.53 -1.83
CA GLY A 611 18.36 26.64 -1.23
C GLY A 611 18.73 28.03 -0.71
N ALA A 612 18.10 29.10 -1.21
CA ALA A 612 18.27 30.47 -0.70
C ALA A 612 17.46 30.77 0.58
N CYS A 613 16.51 29.89 0.93
CA CYS A 613 15.60 30.00 2.06
C CYS A 613 15.61 28.70 2.89
N PRO A 614 16.72 28.38 3.57
CA PRO A 614 16.95 27.06 4.15
C PRO A 614 16.03 26.71 5.32
N ASN A 615 15.47 27.70 6.03
CA ASN A 615 14.58 27.44 7.16
C ASN A 615 13.15 27.19 6.67
N LEU A 616 12.66 28.04 5.76
CA LEU A 616 11.37 27.88 5.08
C LEU A 616 11.35 26.59 4.22
N MET A 617 12.44 26.28 3.52
CA MET A 617 12.59 25.03 2.76
C MET A 617 12.45 23.79 3.68
N ARG A 618 13.05 23.81 4.88
CA ARG A 618 12.91 22.71 5.85
C ARG A 618 11.48 22.58 6.35
N LEU A 619 10.82 23.69 6.68
CA LEU A 619 9.42 23.69 7.11
C LEU A 619 8.50 23.17 5.98
N ALA A 620 8.66 23.70 4.77
CA ALA A 620 7.87 23.32 3.60
C ALA A 620 8.05 21.85 3.22
N ILE A 621 9.28 21.34 3.21
CA ILE A 621 9.52 19.90 3.01
C ILE A 621 8.84 19.08 4.12
N ARG A 622 8.89 19.51 5.39
CA ARG A 622 8.21 18.79 6.49
C ARG A 622 6.69 18.74 6.31
N ILE A 623 6.05 19.87 5.97
CA ILE A 623 4.59 19.94 5.78
C ILE A 623 4.16 19.16 4.52
N LEU A 624 4.77 19.45 3.37
CA LEU A 624 4.38 18.89 2.07
C LEU A 624 4.73 17.41 1.88
N SER A 625 5.45 16.81 2.85
CA SER A 625 5.82 15.39 2.85
C SER A 625 4.84 14.49 3.63
N GLN A 626 3.71 15.00 4.11
CA GLN A 626 2.77 14.25 4.95
C GLN A 626 1.58 13.65 4.18
N THR A 627 1.06 12.54 4.67
CA THR A 627 -0.23 11.95 4.24
C THR A 627 -1.40 12.66 4.92
N CYS A 628 -2.62 12.49 4.40
CA CYS A 628 -3.86 12.89 5.08
C CYS A 628 -4.72 11.67 5.49
N SER A 629 -4.26 10.45 5.22
CA SER A 629 -4.93 9.19 5.53
C SER A 629 -4.23 8.45 6.66
N ALA A 630 -5.03 7.87 7.56
CA ALA A 630 -4.58 6.89 8.55
C ALA A 630 -4.69 5.43 8.07
N ARG A 631 -5.27 5.18 6.89
CA ARG A 631 -5.81 3.88 6.50
C ARG A 631 -4.73 2.84 6.19
N GLY A 632 -4.89 1.65 6.77
CA GLY A 632 -3.94 0.53 6.66
C GLY A 632 -4.12 -0.39 5.45
N CYS A 633 -3.47 -1.55 5.48
CA CYS A 633 -3.64 -2.65 4.52
C CYS A 633 -4.98 -3.40 4.69
N GLU A 634 -5.42 -4.10 3.62
CA GLU A 634 -6.54 -5.06 3.70
C GLU A 634 -6.27 -6.11 4.79
N ARG A 635 -7.28 -6.34 5.64
CA ARG A 635 -7.09 -7.05 6.91
C ARG A 635 -7.53 -8.53 6.87
N VAL A 636 -8.04 -8.99 5.72
CA VAL A 636 -8.79 -10.26 5.51
C VAL A 636 -8.04 -11.52 5.98
N HIS A 637 -6.71 -11.52 5.95
CA HIS A 637 -5.88 -12.69 6.30
C HIS A 637 -5.04 -12.54 7.57
N LEU A 638 -5.27 -11.47 8.36
CA LEU A 638 -4.44 -11.15 9.50
C LEU A 638 -5.13 -11.53 10.82
N PRO A 639 -4.52 -12.42 11.65
CA PRO A 639 -5.12 -12.90 12.88
C PRO A 639 -4.96 -11.88 14.03
N PHE A 640 -5.36 -10.63 13.80
CA PHE A 640 -5.26 -9.54 14.78
C PHE A 640 -6.06 -9.82 16.07
N GLU A 641 -7.19 -10.53 16.00
CA GLU A 641 -7.90 -10.96 17.22
C GLU A 641 -7.09 -11.98 18.03
N GLN A 642 -6.27 -12.81 17.38
CA GLN A 642 -5.54 -13.89 18.03
C GLN A 642 -4.36 -13.38 18.85
N ILE A 643 -3.63 -12.34 18.41
CA ILE A 643 -2.61 -11.71 19.27
C ILE A 643 -3.23 -11.16 20.56
N HIS A 644 -4.47 -10.67 20.49
CA HIS A 644 -5.22 -10.14 21.63
C HIS A 644 -6.04 -11.21 22.38
N ASN A 645 -5.67 -12.49 22.22
CA ASN A 645 -6.27 -13.60 22.96
C ASN A 645 -5.47 -13.93 24.22
N HIS A 646 -5.99 -13.55 25.38
CA HIS A 646 -5.39 -13.79 26.70
C HIS A 646 -5.16 -15.27 27.08
N ARG A 647 -5.63 -16.24 26.26
CA ARG A 647 -5.35 -17.68 26.45
C ARG A 647 -4.03 -18.14 25.83
N MET A 648 -3.35 -17.30 25.03
CA MET A 648 -2.04 -17.63 24.48
C MET A 648 -0.94 -17.53 25.53
N ASN A 649 0.07 -18.40 25.44
CA ASN A 649 1.29 -18.25 26.24
C ASN A 649 2.18 -17.13 25.66
N TYR A 650 3.04 -16.55 26.50
CA TYR A 650 3.88 -15.39 26.16
C TYR A 650 4.76 -15.61 24.90
N LEU A 651 5.41 -16.77 24.77
CA LEU A 651 6.31 -17.05 23.64
C LEU A 651 5.54 -17.17 22.31
N GLU A 652 4.36 -17.77 22.36
CA GLU A 652 3.48 -17.88 21.19
C GLU A 652 2.83 -16.55 20.83
N HIS A 653 2.49 -15.71 21.81
CA HIS A 653 2.05 -14.34 21.58
C HIS A 653 3.15 -13.49 20.92
N GLN A 654 4.38 -13.50 21.45
CA GLN A 654 5.51 -12.80 20.85
C GLN A 654 5.76 -13.25 19.40
N ARG A 655 5.77 -14.56 19.16
CA ARG A 655 5.92 -15.13 17.80
C ARG A 655 4.82 -14.68 16.85
N LEU A 656 3.57 -14.56 17.32
CA LEU A 656 2.46 -14.12 16.50
C LEU A 656 2.52 -12.62 16.20
N CYS A 657 3.00 -11.81 17.15
CA CYS A 657 3.32 -10.39 16.93
C CYS A 657 4.41 -10.23 15.86
N ASP A 658 5.50 -11.02 15.90
CA ASP A 658 6.54 -11.03 14.87
C ASP A 658 5.97 -11.43 13.48
N LEU A 659 5.10 -12.45 13.43
CA LEU A 659 4.44 -12.87 12.19
C LEU A 659 3.54 -11.79 11.60
N ILE A 660 2.74 -11.11 12.43
CA ILE A 660 1.90 -10.00 12.00
C ILE A 660 2.75 -8.81 11.54
N PHE A 661 3.81 -8.45 12.28
CA PHE A 661 4.74 -7.40 11.90
C PHE A 661 5.38 -7.66 10.53
N VAL A 662 5.82 -8.90 10.28
CA VAL A 662 6.37 -9.30 8.97
C VAL A 662 5.30 -9.26 7.88
N HIS A 663 4.15 -9.89 8.09
CA HIS A 663 3.08 -9.96 7.10
C HIS A 663 2.59 -8.56 6.70
N TYR A 664 2.30 -7.70 7.67
CA TYR A 664 1.72 -6.38 7.44
C TYR A 664 2.71 -5.46 6.70
N ASN A 665 3.97 -5.42 7.13
CA ASN A 665 4.98 -4.59 6.48
C ASN A 665 5.32 -5.10 5.07
N LEU A 666 5.29 -6.43 4.83
CA LEU A 666 5.40 -6.97 3.46
C LEU A 666 4.19 -6.60 2.58
N GLN A 667 2.98 -6.48 3.13
CA GLN A 667 1.82 -5.98 2.38
C GLN A 667 1.93 -4.47 2.08
N LEU A 668 2.35 -3.65 3.05
CA LEU A 668 2.62 -2.21 2.84
C LEU A 668 3.69 -1.99 1.76
N GLN A 669 4.76 -2.78 1.76
CA GLN A 669 5.78 -2.75 0.70
C GLN A 669 5.21 -3.22 -0.65
N GLN A 670 4.32 -4.21 -0.65
CA GLN A 670 3.68 -4.70 -1.88
C GLN A 670 2.79 -3.65 -2.55
N ARG A 671 2.06 -2.80 -1.80
CA ARG A 671 1.27 -1.69 -2.38
C ARG A 671 2.11 -0.77 -3.29
N LYS A 672 3.38 -0.54 -2.93
CA LYS A 672 4.32 0.26 -3.75
C LYS A 672 4.79 -0.45 -5.04
N ILE A 673 4.84 -1.78 -5.03
CA ILE A 673 5.42 -2.61 -6.09
C ILE A 673 4.35 -3.11 -7.06
N LEU A 674 3.27 -3.68 -6.53
CA LEU A 674 2.14 -4.24 -7.26
C LEU A 674 1.00 -3.23 -7.32
N ARG A 675 1.00 -2.39 -8.37
CA ARG A 675 -0.05 -1.38 -8.62
C ARG A 675 -1.42 -1.98 -8.99
N HIS A 676 -1.43 -3.24 -9.43
CA HIS A 676 -2.63 -3.93 -9.89
C HIS A 676 -2.62 -5.34 -9.28
N LYS A 677 -3.41 -5.54 -8.22
CA LYS A 677 -3.87 -6.88 -7.88
C LYS A 677 -4.91 -7.31 -8.92
N PRO A 678 -4.94 -8.57 -9.38
CA PRO A 678 -6.13 -9.09 -10.01
C PRO A 678 -7.25 -9.08 -8.97
N PHE A 679 -8.37 -8.44 -9.32
CA PHE A 679 -9.57 -8.40 -8.51
C PHE A 679 -10.60 -9.33 -9.14
N ASP A 680 -11.19 -10.21 -8.34
CA ASP A 680 -12.30 -11.06 -8.75
C ASP A 680 -13.50 -10.76 -7.83
N PRO A 681 -14.59 -10.14 -8.34
CA PRO A 681 -15.75 -9.80 -7.51
C PRO A 681 -16.47 -11.02 -6.94
N ILE A 682 -16.23 -12.24 -7.46
CA ILE A 682 -16.79 -13.48 -6.90
C ILE A 682 -15.84 -14.20 -5.93
N SER A 683 -14.67 -13.64 -5.62
CA SER A 683 -13.78 -14.19 -4.59
C SER A 683 -14.37 -14.01 -3.19
N VAL A 684 -14.25 -15.08 -2.38
CA VAL A 684 -14.67 -15.09 -0.97
C VAL A 684 -13.94 -14.02 -0.16
N ASP A 685 -12.69 -13.71 -0.50
CA ASP A 685 -11.88 -12.74 0.23
C ASP A 685 -12.40 -11.29 0.06
N ASN A 686 -13.17 -11.03 -0.99
CA ASN A 686 -13.77 -9.73 -1.28
C ASN A 686 -15.20 -9.57 -0.72
N ILE A 687 -15.82 -10.64 -0.20
CA ILE A 687 -17.27 -10.67 0.10
C ILE A 687 -17.69 -9.64 1.16
N ASP A 688 -16.80 -9.31 2.10
CA ASP A 688 -17.02 -8.27 3.10
C ASP A 688 -17.13 -6.87 2.50
N VAL A 689 -16.72 -6.67 1.24
CA VAL A 689 -16.81 -5.38 0.53
C VAL A 689 -17.89 -5.43 -0.55
N VAL A 690 -17.89 -6.48 -1.38
CA VAL A 690 -18.77 -6.61 -2.55
C VAL A 690 -20.09 -7.33 -2.28
N GLY A 691 -20.31 -7.92 -1.10
CA GLY A 691 -21.46 -8.79 -0.80
C GLY A 691 -22.82 -8.18 -1.17
N ASP A 692 -22.97 -6.88 -0.93
CA ASP A 692 -24.16 -6.09 -1.27
C ASP A 692 -24.45 -5.97 -2.78
N TRP A 693 -23.44 -6.21 -3.62
CA TRP A 693 -23.48 -6.10 -5.07
C TRP A 693 -23.50 -7.46 -5.80
N ILE A 694 -23.12 -8.55 -5.12
CA ILE A 694 -23.08 -9.91 -5.70
C ILE A 694 -24.18 -10.85 -5.19
N VAL A 695 -24.75 -10.59 -3.99
CA VAL A 695 -25.80 -11.44 -3.42
C VAL A 695 -27.18 -10.89 -3.79
N GLU A 696 -28.02 -11.73 -4.40
CA GLU A 696 -29.42 -11.43 -4.67
C GLU A 696 -30.23 -11.36 -3.35
N LYS A 697 -30.39 -10.15 -2.79
CA LYS A 697 -31.07 -9.91 -1.49
C LYS A 697 -32.60 -10.08 -1.51
N ASN A 698 -33.22 -10.25 -2.67
CA ASN A 698 -34.67 -10.37 -2.80
C ASN A 698 -35.12 -11.84 -2.79
N ASP A 699 -35.70 -12.30 -1.68
CA ASP A 699 -36.36 -13.61 -1.56
C ASP A 699 -37.47 -13.84 -2.62
N LEU A 700 -37.99 -12.76 -3.23
CA LEU A 700 -38.98 -12.82 -4.32
C LEU A 700 -38.38 -13.17 -5.70
N LEU A 701 -37.05 -13.11 -5.84
CA LEU A 701 -36.34 -13.39 -7.09
C LEU A 701 -35.59 -14.72 -7.07
N SER A 702 -35.52 -15.42 -5.93
CA SER A 702 -34.79 -16.68 -5.78
C SER A 702 -35.34 -17.73 -6.76
N ALA A 703 -34.67 -17.89 -7.89
CA ALA A 703 -34.88 -19.04 -8.73
C ALA A 703 -34.34 -20.27 -8.02
N ASP A 704 -34.98 -21.42 -8.23
CA ASP A 704 -34.42 -22.71 -7.82
C ASP A 704 -32.94 -22.78 -8.23
N ALA A 705 -32.10 -23.27 -7.31
CA ALA A 705 -30.64 -23.35 -7.46
C ALA A 705 -30.24 -24.43 -8.47
N ASP A 706 -30.60 -24.18 -9.72
CA ASP A 706 -30.25 -24.96 -10.90
C ASP A 706 -28.72 -25.03 -10.98
N HIS A 707 -28.18 -26.25 -11.03
CA HIS A 707 -26.82 -26.60 -10.60
C HIS A 707 -25.71 -25.90 -11.41
N SER A 708 -25.48 -24.63 -11.12
CA SER A 708 -24.46 -23.79 -11.73
C SER A 708 -23.09 -24.23 -11.25
N ASN A 709 -22.39 -24.99 -12.09
CA ASN A 709 -21.05 -25.45 -11.81
C ASN A 709 -20.05 -24.29 -11.99
N TRP A 710 -19.42 -23.84 -10.91
CA TRP A 710 -18.42 -22.77 -10.97
C TRP A 710 -17.25 -23.08 -11.92
N MET A 711 -16.95 -24.37 -12.17
CA MET A 711 -15.94 -24.81 -13.15
C MET A 711 -16.33 -24.52 -14.62
N THR A 712 -17.58 -24.11 -14.89
CA THR A 712 -18.02 -23.64 -16.21
C THR A 712 -17.99 -22.12 -16.35
N LEU A 713 -17.58 -21.39 -15.31
CA LEU A 713 -17.31 -19.96 -15.45
C LEU A 713 -16.10 -19.77 -16.36
N ASN A 714 -16.27 -18.92 -17.37
CA ASN A 714 -15.15 -18.40 -18.13
C ASN A 714 -14.26 -17.64 -17.14
N GLN A 715 -12.96 -17.98 -17.11
CA GLN A 715 -11.99 -17.16 -16.40
C GLN A 715 -12.16 -15.72 -16.89
N PRO A 716 -12.21 -14.71 -15.99
CA PRO A 716 -12.11 -13.34 -16.42
C PRO A 716 -10.82 -13.25 -17.25
N VAL A 717 -10.92 -12.71 -18.47
CA VAL A 717 -9.73 -12.53 -19.32
C VAL A 717 -8.80 -11.65 -18.52
N ALA A 718 -7.66 -12.21 -18.06
CA ALA A 718 -6.75 -11.50 -17.18
C ALA A 718 -6.36 -10.18 -17.83
N THR A 719 -6.94 -9.09 -17.33
CA THR A 719 -6.93 -7.82 -18.04
C THR A 719 -5.52 -7.26 -17.98
N GLN A 720 -4.74 -7.50 -19.03
CA GLN A 720 -3.47 -6.82 -19.24
C GLN A 720 -3.68 -5.32 -19.49
N LEU A 721 -4.92 -4.90 -19.74
CA LEU A 721 -5.34 -3.54 -19.44
C LEU A 721 -5.58 -3.41 -17.94
N GLN A 722 -4.68 -2.69 -17.29
CA GLN A 722 -5.00 -1.58 -16.39
C GLN A 722 -6.33 -1.73 -15.62
N SER A 723 -6.24 -1.80 -14.29
CA SER A 723 -7.34 -1.31 -13.45
C SER A 723 -7.58 0.16 -13.82
N GLU A 724 -8.59 0.41 -14.67
CA GLU A 724 -8.97 1.75 -15.14
C GLU A 724 -9.27 2.69 -13.95
N TYR A 725 -9.60 2.10 -12.79
CA TYR A 725 -9.81 2.84 -11.54
C TYR A 725 -8.53 3.38 -10.88
N ILE A 726 -7.38 2.72 -11.06
CA ILE A 726 -6.05 3.20 -10.63
C ILE A 726 -5.26 3.69 -11.85
N ASN A 727 -5.89 4.50 -12.70
CA ASN A 727 -5.14 5.32 -13.64
C ASN A 727 -4.66 6.59 -12.91
N ASP A 728 -3.34 6.66 -12.61
CA ASP A 728 -2.71 7.87 -12.08
C ASP A 728 -3.06 9.11 -12.93
N GLU A 729 -3.27 8.90 -14.23
CA GLU A 729 -3.68 9.92 -15.20
C GLU A 729 -5.04 10.55 -14.88
N GLU A 730 -6.04 9.83 -14.35
CA GLU A 730 -7.32 10.47 -13.96
C GLU A 730 -7.11 11.48 -12.84
N THR A 731 -6.33 11.13 -11.81
CA THR A 731 -6.07 12.00 -10.67
C THR A 731 -5.12 13.14 -11.04
N GLU A 732 -4.13 12.90 -11.93
CA GLU A 732 -3.34 13.99 -12.52
C GLU A 732 -4.19 14.88 -13.45
N THR A 733 -5.18 14.36 -14.16
CA THR A 733 -6.14 15.14 -14.97
C THR A 733 -7.07 15.96 -14.09
N PHE A 734 -7.57 15.41 -12.98
CA PHE A 734 -8.34 16.16 -11.97
C PHE A 734 -7.51 17.32 -11.40
N LEU A 735 -6.26 17.05 -10.99
CA LEU A 735 -5.32 18.08 -10.55
C LEU A 735 -4.92 19.04 -11.67
N ALA A 736 -4.85 18.63 -12.93
CA ALA A 736 -4.59 19.50 -14.08
C ALA A 736 -5.79 20.41 -14.40
N GLY A 737 -7.00 19.92 -14.18
CA GLY A 737 -8.26 20.66 -14.27
C GLY A 737 -8.51 21.64 -13.10
N ILE A 738 -7.59 21.72 -12.13
CA ILE A 738 -7.48 22.87 -11.24
C ILE A 738 -6.93 24.05 -12.06
N ASP A 739 -7.84 24.87 -12.57
CA ASP A 739 -7.56 26.14 -13.25
C ASP A 739 -7.23 27.27 -12.26
N ASP A 740 -6.77 28.40 -12.79
CA ASP A 740 -6.39 29.57 -11.97
C ASP A 740 -7.61 30.23 -11.28
N GLU A 741 -8.84 30.05 -11.78
CA GLU A 741 -10.06 30.57 -11.15
C GLU A 741 -10.37 29.81 -9.86
N VAL A 742 -10.33 28.47 -9.90
CA VAL A 742 -10.46 27.58 -8.73
C VAL A 742 -9.37 27.86 -7.70
N ILE A 743 -8.12 28.08 -8.14
CA ILE A 743 -7.00 28.43 -7.24
C ILE A 743 -7.22 29.80 -6.60
N GLN A 744 -7.65 30.80 -7.37
CA GLN A 744 -7.87 32.15 -6.87
C GLN A 744 -9.05 32.19 -5.88
N ALA A 745 -10.14 31.49 -6.17
CA ALA A 745 -11.32 31.47 -5.30
C ALA A 745 -11.05 30.70 -3.99
N ALA A 746 -10.34 29.56 -4.05
CA ALA A 746 -9.82 28.88 -2.85
C ALA A 746 -8.86 29.79 -2.05
N GLY A 747 -7.94 30.47 -2.73
CA GLY A 747 -6.98 31.40 -2.12
C GLY A 747 -7.61 32.64 -1.47
N LYS A 748 -8.89 32.93 -1.77
CA LYS A 748 -9.68 34.02 -1.18
C LYS A 748 -10.72 33.56 -0.14
N ASN A 749 -10.94 32.25 0.03
CA ASN A 749 -12.12 31.69 0.72
C ASN A 749 -13.46 32.26 0.20
N VAL A 750 -13.54 32.62 -1.08
CA VAL A 750 -14.80 33.11 -1.68
C VAL A 750 -15.63 31.90 -2.06
N GLU A 751 -16.41 31.40 -1.10
CA GLU A 751 -17.66 30.74 -1.45
C GLU A 751 -18.52 31.82 -2.11
N ASP A 752 -18.84 31.61 -3.39
CA ASP A 752 -19.45 32.63 -4.25
C ASP A 752 -20.94 32.81 -3.91
N ASP A 753 -21.17 33.51 -2.80
CA ASP A 753 -22.45 34.05 -2.34
C ASP A 753 -22.85 35.31 -3.14
N GLY A 754 -22.34 35.44 -4.36
CA GLY A 754 -22.81 36.42 -5.32
C GLY A 754 -24.29 36.18 -5.62
N ASP A 755 -25.13 37.08 -5.12
CA ASP A 755 -26.49 37.30 -5.61
C ASP A 755 -26.41 37.53 -7.13
N ILE A 756 -26.57 36.46 -7.91
CA ILE A 756 -27.08 36.57 -9.27
C ILE A 756 -28.49 37.10 -9.08
N LYS A 757 -28.63 38.42 -9.24
CA LYS A 757 -29.94 39.03 -9.41
C LYS A 757 -30.65 38.25 -10.51
N GLU A 758 -31.83 37.74 -10.17
CA GLU A 758 -32.78 37.28 -11.17
C GLU A 758 -33.17 38.52 -11.99
N ASP A 759 -32.42 38.77 -13.06
CA ASP A 759 -32.83 39.69 -14.11
C ASP A 759 -34.00 39.01 -14.83
N ASP A 760 -35.21 39.33 -14.37
CA ASP A 760 -36.51 39.01 -14.98
C ASP A 760 -36.60 39.58 -16.42
N GLU A 761 -35.92 38.97 -17.37
CA GLU A 761 -36.32 39.03 -18.79
C GLU A 761 -37.01 37.74 -19.19
N VAL A 762 -38.32 37.75 -18.96
CA VAL A 762 -39.29 36.81 -19.50
C VAL A 762 -39.14 36.75 -21.02
N GLN A 763 -38.62 35.63 -21.53
CA GLN A 763 -39.06 35.08 -22.81
C GLN A 763 -39.68 33.71 -22.57
N GLU A 764 -41.01 33.69 -22.62
CA GLU A 764 -41.78 32.48 -22.86
C GLU A 764 -41.28 31.82 -24.15
N ASP A 765 -40.78 30.59 -24.09
CA ASP A 765 -41.40 29.53 -24.88
C ASP A 765 -40.96 28.10 -24.49
N THR A 766 -41.88 27.15 -24.70
CA THR A 766 -41.75 25.69 -24.60
C THR A 766 -41.53 25.05 -23.21
N ALA A 767 -42.60 24.44 -22.71
CA ALA A 767 -42.64 23.57 -21.53
C ALA A 767 -42.12 22.16 -21.80
N PHE A 768 -41.73 21.43 -20.75
CA PHE A 768 -41.86 19.97 -20.68
C PHE A 768 -42.21 19.49 -19.26
N THR A 769 -43.31 18.73 -19.18
CA THR A 769 -43.58 17.69 -18.16
C THR A 769 -42.88 16.39 -18.53
#